data_AF-M4RBS2-F1
#
_entry.id   AF-M4RBS2-F1
#
_cell.length_a   1.000
_cell.length_b   1.000
_cell.length_c   1.000
_cell.angle_alpha   90.00
_cell.angle_beta   90.00
_cell.angle_gamma   90.00
#
_symmetry.space_group_name_H-M   'P 1'
#
loop_
_entity.id
_entity.type
_entity.pdbx_description
1 polymer ?
#
loop_
_entity_poly.entity_id
_entity_poly.type
_entity_poly.pdbx_seq_one_letter_code
_entity_poly.pdbx_strand_id
1 'polypeptide(L)'
;MTLVSSLLKTYDCVQNAAGITVAQASQGGEPTDKDRDAAVRSTLMPMNHTTLKVQIHVTLDSEGNVVSIEKEGKAHTIIIPCTEKSMSRTVAPCAHPLCDQLQYVDKQIDGMRTEKYLTQLAEWKGDNTELNLLYGYLSSHSISEDALGFGIELKPKTRDANGKESKGDAADGVWFTVISPDGELVDLDRDPAIRARWQEYLAAGRSAKGHDMFGEKLYGQAKTFPKKLLPAAGNAKLISSNDSTNYVYRGRFTSPDQALVVDTDASQKIHTTLTWLLANNATIVGKQAILVWAVDGRPSFRVVDPMADTLDAFPAENDEDVVTDARMAAGTPYAAQFQALLHGYGDPSFLERQKRTIVVAVFDSAVPGRLGVTYYQELPEGEYLDRIVRWHRGVAWPLTTFVAIPGSDKRKPVDYVGAPSFIDIVNASTDSPDRSSDGYKLHRKLVERQLIETIFNGTAVPRNILMAMCHKVEKPMAYDDLRKWHRDLEICCSLLKKSTNDEPKRFHRTGKEIGMELDKDRTDRDYLFGRLLALADNFEGYVLRKQNGGKADRATNAVNLMGNFASKPATTWEEIWRRLTPYIQSQNGAPWFQQNVDDVMALFQPGDYEKKTPLGPLYLLGYSHQRRELLTNARKAKETAMSQETAN
;
A
#
# COMPACT_ATOMS: atom_id res chain seq x y z
N MET A 1 0.56 -11.38 20.59
CA MET A 1 2.02 -11.44 20.45
C MET A 1 2.53 -10.02 20.23
N THR A 2 3.83 -9.79 20.07
CA THR A 2 4.37 -8.50 19.63
C THR A 2 4.66 -8.54 18.13
N LEU A 3 4.77 -7.38 17.47
CA LEU A 3 5.21 -7.29 16.06
C LEU A 3 6.47 -8.11 15.81
N VAL A 4 7.45 -8.02 16.71
CA VAL A 4 8.72 -8.71 16.60
C VAL A 4 8.53 -10.23 16.62
N SER A 5 7.77 -10.76 17.59
CA SER A 5 7.49 -12.20 17.63
C SER A 5 6.69 -12.68 16.42
N SER A 6 5.78 -11.86 15.87
CA SER A 6 5.04 -12.20 14.66
C SER A 6 5.96 -12.26 13.44
N LEU A 7 6.92 -11.33 13.31
CA LEU A 7 7.92 -11.35 12.23
C LEU A 7 8.86 -12.54 12.35
N LEU A 8 9.37 -12.85 13.55
CA LEU A 8 10.23 -14.02 13.78
C LEU A 8 9.50 -15.32 13.45
N LYS A 9 8.26 -15.49 13.94
CA LYS A 9 7.45 -16.66 13.62
C LYS A 9 7.14 -16.77 12.13
N THR A 10 6.92 -15.64 11.46
CA THR A 10 6.72 -15.63 10.00
C THR A 10 8.00 -16.09 9.30
N TYR A 11 9.18 -15.58 9.70
CA TYR A 11 10.47 -16.01 9.16
C TYR A 11 10.65 -17.52 9.22
N ASP A 12 10.40 -18.12 10.40
CA ASP A 12 10.58 -19.56 10.58
C ASP A 12 9.69 -20.39 9.65
N CYS A 13 8.54 -19.85 9.24
CA CYS A 13 7.62 -20.49 8.29
C CYS A 13 8.05 -20.35 6.82
N VAL A 14 8.78 -19.29 6.45
CA VAL A 14 9.09 -18.96 5.05
C VAL A 14 10.57 -19.10 4.69
N GLN A 15 11.44 -19.38 5.66
CA GLN A 15 12.90 -19.40 5.47
C GLN A 15 13.40 -20.35 4.38
N ASN A 16 12.62 -21.39 4.02
CA ASN A 16 12.97 -22.31 2.92
C ASN A 16 13.03 -21.62 1.55
N ALA A 17 12.31 -20.51 1.37
CA ALA A 17 12.35 -19.71 0.15
C ALA A 17 13.51 -18.69 0.12
N ALA A 18 14.39 -18.68 1.12
CA ALA A 18 15.43 -17.67 1.23
C ALA A 18 16.48 -17.80 0.12
N GLY A 19 16.63 -16.74 -0.67
CA GLY A 19 17.59 -16.66 -1.79
C GLY A 19 17.18 -17.41 -3.04
N ILE A 20 15.94 -17.91 -3.10
CA ILE A 20 15.33 -18.43 -4.34
C ILE A 20 14.69 -17.24 -5.06
N THR A 21 15.17 -16.93 -6.26
CA THR A 21 14.66 -15.82 -7.08
C THR A 21 13.97 -16.35 -8.31
N VAL A 22 12.66 -16.18 -8.37
CA VAL A 22 11.83 -16.56 -9.52
C VAL A 22 11.44 -15.30 -10.27
N ALA A 23 12.02 -15.09 -11.45
CA ALA A 23 11.69 -13.98 -12.33
C ALA A 23 10.66 -14.44 -13.38
N GLN A 24 9.50 -13.80 -13.41
CA GLN A 24 8.48 -14.04 -14.44
C GLN A 24 8.45 -12.87 -15.43
N ALA A 25 8.36 -13.17 -16.73
CA ALA A 25 8.22 -12.14 -17.75
C ALA A 25 6.84 -11.48 -17.67
N SER A 26 6.81 -10.16 -17.69
CA SER A 26 5.58 -9.38 -17.54
C SER A 26 4.65 -9.45 -18.77
N GLN A 27 5.10 -9.97 -19.92
CA GLN A 27 4.31 -10.10 -21.18
C GLN A 27 4.50 -11.44 -21.94
N GLY A 28 5.06 -12.48 -21.30
CA GLY A 28 5.47 -13.71 -21.98
C GLY A 28 6.78 -13.54 -22.77
N GLY A 29 7.68 -14.52 -22.69
CA GLY A 29 9.07 -14.44 -23.19
C GLY A 29 10.10 -14.51 -22.06
N GLU A 30 11.35 -14.13 -22.33
CA GLU A 30 12.40 -14.07 -21.28
C GLU A 30 12.24 -12.84 -20.37
N PRO A 31 12.51 -12.96 -19.05
CA PRO A 31 12.43 -11.84 -18.11
C PRO A 31 13.41 -10.71 -18.46
N THR A 32 12.92 -9.47 -18.52
CA THR A 32 13.76 -8.29 -18.73
C THR A 32 14.62 -7.98 -17.48
N ASP A 33 15.65 -7.14 -17.61
CA ASP A 33 16.44 -6.68 -16.45
C ASP A 33 15.58 -6.06 -15.35
N LYS A 34 14.49 -5.37 -15.73
CA LYS A 34 13.54 -4.80 -14.77
C LYS A 34 12.75 -5.86 -14.04
N ASP A 35 12.35 -6.93 -14.73
CA ASP A 35 11.64 -8.07 -14.12
C ASP A 35 12.57 -8.81 -13.16
N ARG A 36 13.84 -9.01 -13.54
CA ARG A 36 14.89 -9.59 -12.68
C ARG A 36 15.14 -8.73 -11.44
N ASP A 37 15.29 -7.42 -11.60
CA ASP A 37 15.44 -6.46 -10.50
C ASP A 37 14.24 -6.49 -9.53
N ALA A 38 13.02 -6.63 -10.06
CA ALA A 38 11.81 -6.73 -9.25
C ALA A 38 11.72 -8.08 -8.53
N ALA A 39 12.14 -9.17 -9.18
CA ALA A 39 12.22 -10.50 -8.58
C ALA A 39 13.20 -10.51 -7.40
N VAL A 40 14.40 -9.93 -7.55
CA VAL A 40 15.37 -9.81 -6.45
C VAL A 40 14.81 -8.98 -5.28
N ARG A 41 14.11 -7.88 -5.56
CA ARG A 41 13.48 -7.06 -4.50
C ARG A 41 12.35 -7.77 -3.74
N SER A 42 11.69 -8.74 -4.38
CA SER A 42 10.61 -9.53 -3.78
C SER A 42 11.10 -10.88 -3.24
N THR A 43 12.40 -11.18 -3.35
CA THR A 43 13.05 -12.38 -2.80
C THR A 43 13.26 -12.24 -1.29
N LEU A 44 13.03 -13.31 -0.54
CA LEU A 44 13.38 -13.36 0.87
C LEU A 44 14.91 -13.47 0.98
N MET A 45 15.58 -12.47 1.57
CA MET A 45 17.04 -12.48 1.62
C MET A 45 17.56 -13.64 2.48
N PRO A 46 18.61 -14.36 2.04
CA PRO A 46 19.32 -15.29 2.90
C PRO A 46 19.95 -14.60 4.11
N MET A 47 20.16 -15.37 5.18
CA MET A 47 20.94 -14.89 6.34
C MET A 47 22.33 -14.47 5.90
N ASN A 48 22.80 -13.36 6.46
CA ASN A 48 24.05 -12.69 6.14
C ASN A 48 24.21 -12.27 4.66
N HIS A 49 23.11 -11.92 3.97
CA HIS A 49 23.15 -11.40 2.59
C HIS A 49 22.48 -10.03 2.44
N THR A 50 22.87 -9.31 1.39
CA THR A 50 22.30 -8.02 0.95
C THR A 50 22.24 -7.99 -0.58
N THR A 51 21.68 -6.93 -1.15
CA THR A 51 21.71 -6.70 -2.60
C THR A 51 22.82 -5.74 -3.01
N LEU A 52 23.39 -5.96 -4.19
CA LEU A 52 24.36 -5.08 -4.85
C LEU A 52 23.90 -4.81 -6.28
N LYS A 53 23.99 -3.55 -6.72
CA LYS A 53 23.84 -3.21 -8.14
C LYS A 53 25.18 -3.40 -8.83
N VAL A 54 25.19 -4.21 -9.87
CA VAL A 54 26.40 -4.61 -10.59
C VAL A 54 26.33 -4.23 -12.06
N GLN A 55 27.49 -4.01 -12.65
CA GLN A 55 27.63 -3.63 -14.06
C GLN A 55 28.89 -4.21 -14.72
N ILE A 56 29.87 -4.69 -13.94
CA ILE A 56 31.12 -5.26 -14.44
C ILE A 56 31.15 -6.76 -14.12
N HIS A 57 31.33 -7.58 -15.14
CA HIS A 57 31.45 -9.03 -15.02
C HIS A 57 32.88 -9.45 -15.31
N VAL A 58 33.44 -10.31 -14.45
CA VAL A 58 34.76 -10.91 -14.65
C VAL A 58 34.62 -12.43 -14.67
N THR A 59 35.10 -13.06 -15.75
CA THR A 59 35.15 -14.52 -15.89
C THR A 59 36.58 -15.01 -15.78
N LEU A 60 36.83 -15.97 -14.89
CA LEU A 60 38.12 -16.62 -14.70
C LEU A 60 38.08 -18.07 -15.21
N ASP A 61 39.19 -18.57 -15.75
CA ASP A 61 39.35 -19.99 -16.06
C ASP A 61 39.73 -20.82 -14.82
N SER A 62 39.87 -22.13 -14.99
CA SER A 62 40.26 -23.07 -13.94
C SER A 62 41.70 -22.89 -13.42
N GLU A 63 42.51 -22.06 -14.08
CA GLU A 63 43.87 -21.69 -13.67
C GLU A 63 43.93 -20.30 -13.00
N GLY A 64 42.83 -19.55 -13.01
CA GLY A 64 42.71 -18.21 -12.45
C GLY A 64 43.12 -17.10 -13.40
N ASN A 65 43.26 -17.39 -14.70
CA ASN A 65 43.48 -16.38 -15.72
C ASN A 65 42.15 -15.74 -16.14
N VAL A 66 42.20 -14.46 -16.51
CA VAL A 66 41.03 -13.74 -17.00
C VAL A 66 40.67 -14.19 -18.41
N VAL A 67 39.42 -14.64 -18.58
CA VAL A 67 38.86 -15.08 -19.86
C VAL A 67 38.07 -13.96 -20.53
N SER A 68 37.28 -13.24 -19.73
CA SER A 68 36.51 -12.08 -20.19
C SER A 68 36.33 -11.06 -19.07
N ILE A 69 36.31 -9.79 -19.48
CA ILE A 69 35.78 -8.69 -18.69
C ILE A 69 34.73 -8.00 -19.54
N GLU A 70 33.54 -7.84 -18.99
CA GLU A 70 32.41 -7.20 -19.67
C GLU A 70 31.83 -6.08 -18.81
N LYS A 71 31.38 -5.01 -19.47
CA LYS A 71 30.65 -3.93 -18.81
C LYS A 71 29.27 -3.80 -19.44
N GLU A 72 28.24 -4.17 -18.67
CA GLU A 72 26.87 -4.11 -19.14
C GLU A 72 26.42 -2.65 -19.38
N GLY A 73 25.56 -2.44 -20.38
CA GLY A 73 25.02 -1.11 -20.67
C GLY A 73 24.04 -0.59 -19.60
N LYS A 74 23.49 -1.48 -18.78
CA LYS A 74 22.56 -1.16 -17.69
C LYS A 74 22.91 -2.01 -16.47
N ALA A 75 22.99 -1.38 -15.30
CA ALA A 75 23.20 -2.12 -14.06
C ALA A 75 21.94 -2.90 -13.65
N HIS A 76 22.14 -4.13 -13.18
CA HIS A 76 21.11 -4.98 -12.57
C HIS A 76 21.49 -5.32 -11.11
N THR A 77 20.56 -5.90 -10.36
CA THR A 77 20.75 -6.19 -8.93
C THR A 77 20.97 -7.68 -8.69
N ILE A 78 21.99 -8.04 -7.92
CA ILE A 78 22.27 -9.41 -7.47
C ILE A 78 22.23 -9.54 -5.94
N ILE A 79 22.13 -10.77 -5.44
CA ILE A 79 22.18 -11.12 -4.01
C ILE A 79 23.63 -11.49 -3.68
N ILE A 80 24.20 -10.85 -2.66
CA ILE A 80 25.60 -11.04 -2.28
C ILE A 80 25.72 -11.31 -0.78
N PRO A 81 26.73 -12.07 -0.33
CA PRO A 81 27.05 -12.18 1.08
C PRO A 81 27.42 -10.80 1.64
N CYS A 82 27.21 -10.61 2.94
CA CYS A 82 27.57 -9.39 3.63
C CYS A 82 27.83 -9.65 5.12
N THR A 83 28.64 -8.80 5.71
CA THR A 83 28.68 -8.63 7.17
C THR A 83 27.70 -7.54 7.60
N GLU A 84 27.31 -7.56 8.88
CA GLU A 84 26.50 -6.51 9.52
C GLU A 84 27.07 -5.09 9.25
N LYS A 85 28.40 -4.94 9.36
CA LYS A 85 29.10 -3.67 9.10
C LYS A 85 29.05 -3.27 7.62
N SER A 86 29.25 -4.22 6.71
CA SER A 86 29.26 -3.93 5.26
C SER A 86 27.86 -3.53 4.75
N MET A 87 26.80 -4.17 5.26
CA MET A 87 25.40 -3.85 4.92
C MET A 87 25.02 -2.42 5.34
N SER A 88 25.57 -1.96 6.46
CA SER A 88 25.30 -0.63 7.02
C SER A 88 26.31 0.44 6.63
N ARG A 89 27.28 0.14 5.74
CA ARG A 89 28.38 1.08 5.42
C ARG A 89 27.88 2.41 4.88
N THR A 90 28.55 3.48 5.31
CA THR A 90 28.27 4.87 4.92
C THR A 90 29.56 5.61 4.56
N VAL A 91 30.52 5.66 5.50
CA VAL A 91 31.76 6.45 5.36
C VAL A 91 33.01 5.60 5.59
N ALA A 92 33.02 4.75 6.61
CA ALA A 92 34.17 3.91 6.91
C ALA A 92 34.32 2.77 5.89
N PRO A 93 35.53 2.52 5.33
CA PRO A 93 35.75 1.43 4.39
C PRO A 93 35.48 0.06 5.04
N CYS A 94 34.53 -0.69 4.45
CA CYS A 94 34.18 -2.05 4.86
C CYS A 94 33.71 -2.81 3.61
N ALA A 95 34.43 -3.87 3.25
CA ALA A 95 34.18 -4.66 2.06
C ALA A 95 32.97 -5.60 2.25
N HIS A 96 32.28 -5.89 1.15
CA HIS A 96 31.45 -7.09 1.04
C HIS A 96 32.36 -8.31 0.76
N PRO A 97 32.00 -9.51 1.25
CA PRO A 97 32.90 -10.67 1.28
C PRO A 97 33.22 -11.32 -0.06
N LEU A 98 32.38 -11.11 -1.09
CA LEU A 98 32.49 -11.78 -2.39
C LEU A 98 32.42 -10.78 -3.54
N CYS A 99 31.24 -10.27 -3.85
CA CYS A 99 31.04 -9.26 -4.89
C CYS A 99 30.96 -7.87 -4.23
N ASP A 100 31.68 -6.88 -4.77
CA ASP A 100 31.69 -5.50 -4.27
C ASP A 100 31.92 -4.49 -5.40
N GLN A 101 31.91 -3.20 -5.10
CA GLN A 101 32.24 -2.13 -6.02
C GLN A 101 33.70 -2.22 -6.45
N LEU A 102 34.00 -1.78 -7.67
CA LEU A 102 35.34 -1.85 -8.28
C LEU A 102 36.45 -1.33 -7.35
N GLN A 103 36.19 -0.25 -6.60
CA GLN A 103 37.12 0.30 -5.59
C GLN A 103 37.47 -0.64 -4.42
N TYR A 104 36.81 -1.79 -4.27
CA TYR A 104 37.14 -2.79 -3.24
C TYR A 104 37.82 -4.03 -3.82
N VAL A 105 37.81 -4.20 -5.14
CA VAL A 105 38.32 -5.40 -5.82
C VAL A 105 39.41 -5.07 -6.82
N ASP A 106 39.88 -3.82 -6.87
CA ASP A 106 40.92 -3.38 -7.79
C ASP A 106 41.94 -2.46 -7.11
N LYS A 107 43.19 -2.95 -7.06
CA LYS A 107 44.32 -2.27 -6.43
C LYS A 107 44.67 -0.93 -7.09
N GLN A 108 44.46 -0.80 -8.40
CA GLN A 108 44.76 0.45 -9.13
C GLN A 108 43.68 1.52 -8.89
N ILE A 109 42.49 1.10 -8.49
CA ILE A 109 41.40 2.02 -8.15
C ILE A 109 41.48 2.47 -6.69
N ASP A 110 41.64 1.54 -5.74
CA ASP A 110 41.88 1.84 -4.32
C ASP A 110 42.55 0.64 -3.62
N GLY A 111 43.89 0.70 -3.53
CA GLY A 111 44.70 -0.35 -2.91
C GLY A 111 44.39 -0.61 -1.44
N MET A 112 44.03 0.43 -0.66
CA MET A 112 43.72 0.27 0.77
C MET A 112 42.43 -0.54 0.98
N ARG A 113 41.41 -0.25 0.18
CA ARG A 113 40.14 -1.00 0.24
C ARG A 113 40.29 -2.42 -0.26
N THR A 114 41.07 -2.59 -1.32
CA THR A 114 41.35 -3.91 -1.91
C THR A 114 42.13 -4.80 -0.94
N GLU A 115 43.08 -4.26 -0.20
CA GLU A 115 43.79 -5.00 0.85
C GLU A 115 42.83 -5.48 1.96
N LYS A 116 41.88 -4.63 2.38
CA LYS A 116 40.84 -5.02 3.36
C LYS A 116 39.91 -6.10 2.81
N TYR A 117 39.55 -6.03 1.53
CA TYR A 117 38.77 -7.05 0.85
C TYR A 117 39.52 -8.38 0.81
N LEU A 118 40.79 -8.38 0.37
CA LEU A 118 41.61 -9.60 0.30
C LEU A 118 41.85 -10.22 1.68
N THR A 119 42.10 -9.38 2.69
CA THR A 119 42.23 -9.85 4.08
C THR A 119 40.96 -10.58 4.51
N GLN A 120 39.79 -9.99 4.25
CA GLN A 120 38.51 -10.62 4.56
C GLN A 120 38.30 -11.91 3.77
N LEU A 121 38.51 -11.93 2.45
CA LEU A 121 38.34 -13.12 1.62
C LEU A 121 39.23 -14.29 2.09
N ALA A 122 40.46 -13.99 2.52
CA ALA A 122 41.39 -14.98 3.06
C ALA A 122 40.88 -15.68 4.33
N GLU A 123 40.08 -15.00 5.17
CA GLU A 123 39.57 -15.54 6.43
C GLU A 123 38.55 -16.67 6.22
N TRP A 124 37.80 -16.67 5.11
CA TRP A 124 36.68 -17.60 4.90
C TRP A 124 36.78 -18.47 3.65
N LYS A 125 37.65 -18.15 2.68
CA LYS A 125 37.86 -18.97 1.46
C LYS A 125 38.20 -20.44 1.77
N GLY A 126 38.98 -20.68 2.82
CA GLY A 126 39.63 -21.96 3.14
C GLY A 126 40.05 -22.75 1.90
N ASP A 127 39.56 -23.98 1.77
CA ASP A 127 39.96 -24.92 0.71
C ASP A 127 39.03 -24.90 -0.52
N ASN A 128 38.08 -23.96 -0.61
CA ASN A 128 37.20 -23.88 -1.79
C ASN A 128 37.99 -23.40 -3.02
N THR A 129 37.94 -24.18 -4.10
CA THR A 129 38.74 -23.97 -5.32
C THR A 129 38.45 -22.62 -5.96
N GLU A 130 37.18 -22.29 -6.18
CA GLU A 130 36.74 -21.10 -6.91
C GLU A 130 37.11 -19.81 -6.17
N LEU A 131 36.94 -19.78 -4.85
CA LEU A 131 37.36 -18.65 -4.01
C LEU A 131 38.89 -18.51 -3.95
N ASN A 132 39.64 -19.61 -4.03
CA ASN A 132 41.10 -19.56 -4.11
C ASN A 132 41.60 -18.99 -5.45
N LEU A 133 40.94 -19.35 -6.56
CA LEU A 133 41.21 -18.77 -7.88
C LEU A 133 40.92 -17.27 -7.90
N LEU A 134 39.75 -16.86 -7.39
CA LEU A 134 39.39 -15.46 -7.25
C LEU A 134 40.41 -14.69 -6.39
N TYR A 135 40.78 -15.25 -5.23
CA TYR A 135 41.77 -14.64 -4.35
C TYR A 135 43.13 -14.49 -5.03
N GLY A 136 43.58 -15.51 -5.76
CA GLY A 136 44.84 -15.50 -6.51
C GLY A 136 44.85 -14.42 -7.59
N TYR A 137 43.78 -14.34 -8.39
CA TYR A 137 43.62 -13.31 -9.41
C TYR A 137 43.67 -11.90 -8.83
N LEU A 138 42.81 -11.58 -7.86
CA LEU A 138 42.72 -10.24 -7.25
C LEU A 138 43.98 -9.86 -6.44
N SER A 139 44.77 -10.84 -6.02
CA SER A 139 46.04 -10.61 -5.34
C SER A 139 47.19 -10.23 -6.29
N SER A 140 47.13 -10.64 -7.55
CA SER A 140 48.23 -10.46 -8.50
C SER A 140 47.90 -9.51 -9.65
N HIS A 141 46.63 -9.30 -9.96
CA HIS A 141 46.18 -8.55 -11.14
C HIS A 141 45.28 -7.37 -10.77
N SER A 142 45.00 -6.51 -11.76
CA SER A 142 44.08 -5.37 -11.67
C SER A 142 43.01 -5.49 -12.75
N ILE A 143 41.75 -5.48 -12.32
CA ILE A 143 40.59 -5.58 -13.23
C ILE A 143 40.61 -4.43 -14.26
N SER A 144 40.93 -3.21 -13.84
CA SER A 144 40.96 -2.04 -14.72
C SER A 144 42.13 -2.06 -15.71
N GLU A 145 43.27 -2.64 -15.36
CA GLU A 145 44.36 -2.85 -16.32
C GLU A 145 44.02 -3.95 -17.32
N ASP A 146 43.52 -5.09 -16.85
CA ASP A 146 43.13 -6.22 -17.71
C ASP A 146 41.97 -5.84 -18.65
N ALA A 147 41.03 -5.01 -18.18
CA ALA A 147 39.89 -4.53 -18.96
C ALA A 147 40.32 -3.80 -20.25
N LEU A 148 41.50 -3.16 -20.28
CA LEU A 148 42.04 -2.53 -21.47
C LEU A 148 42.32 -3.56 -22.58
N GLY A 149 42.74 -4.77 -22.22
CA GLY A 149 42.93 -5.89 -23.15
C GLY A 149 41.63 -6.33 -23.84
N PHE A 150 40.49 -6.07 -23.20
CA PHE A 150 39.15 -6.32 -23.74
C PHE A 150 38.50 -5.06 -24.36
N GLY A 151 39.26 -3.97 -24.50
CA GLY A 151 38.77 -2.70 -25.07
C GLY A 151 37.83 -1.92 -24.15
N ILE A 152 37.84 -2.20 -22.85
CA ILE A 152 37.00 -1.53 -21.84
C ILE A 152 37.87 -0.60 -21.01
N GLU A 153 37.57 0.70 -21.07
CA GLU A 153 38.26 1.70 -20.25
C GLU A 153 37.49 1.91 -18.93
N LEU A 154 38.00 1.35 -17.83
CA LEU A 154 37.46 1.55 -16.48
C LEU A 154 38.15 2.73 -15.78
N LYS A 155 37.38 3.77 -15.44
CA LYS A 155 37.93 5.06 -14.98
C LYS A 155 37.94 5.16 -13.45
N PRO A 156 39.07 5.57 -12.83
CA PRO A 156 39.07 5.92 -11.42
C PRO A 156 38.26 7.18 -11.16
N LYS A 157 37.91 7.41 -9.89
CA LYS A 157 37.38 8.71 -9.48
C LYS A 157 38.48 9.77 -9.57
N THR A 158 38.19 10.82 -10.32
CA THR A 158 39.05 12.01 -10.42
C THR A 158 38.36 13.19 -9.74
N ARG A 159 39.13 14.10 -9.15
CA ARG A 159 38.59 15.36 -8.62
C ARG A 159 38.87 16.48 -9.60
N ASP A 160 37.86 17.29 -9.88
CA ASP A 160 38.07 18.54 -10.59
C ASP A 160 38.76 19.58 -9.67
N ALA A 161 39.15 20.72 -10.25
CA ALA A 161 39.79 21.81 -9.53
C ALA A 161 38.93 22.40 -8.39
N ASN A 162 37.62 22.09 -8.35
CA ASN A 162 36.67 22.54 -7.32
C ASN A 162 36.40 21.44 -6.28
N GLY A 163 37.12 20.32 -6.33
CA GLY A 163 36.97 19.20 -5.40
C GLY A 163 35.74 18.32 -5.65
N LYS A 164 35.04 18.47 -6.78
CA LYS A 164 33.90 17.61 -7.15
C LYS A 164 34.42 16.32 -7.78
N GLU A 165 34.02 15.19 -7.20
CA GLU A 165 34.38 13.87 -7.72
C GLU A 165 33.64 13.59 -9.04
N SER A 166 34.38 13.15 -10.05
CA SER A 166 33.82 12.57 -11.26
C SER A 166 33.06 11.29 -10.90
N LYS A 167 32.07 10.92 -11.73
CA LYS A 167 31.27 9.72 -11.46
C LYS A 167 32.15 8.47 -11.45
N GLY A 168 33.13 8.37 -12.35
CA GLY A 168 34.05 7.22 -12.48
C GLY A 168 33.33 5.88 -12.53
N ASP A 169 34.10 4.79 -12.53
CA ASP A 169 33.59 3.41 -12.47
C ASP A 169 33.90 2.76 -11.12
N ALA A 170 34.60 3.48 -10.23
CA ALA A 170 34.98 3.01 -8.89
C ALA A 170 33.77 2.56 -8.03
N ALA A 171 32.57 3.07 -8.29
CA ALA A 171 31.35 2.73 -7.57
C ALA A 171 30.50 1.65 -8.27
N ASP A 172 30.89 1.21 -9.47
CA ASP A 172 30.20 0.16 -10.23
C ASP A 172 30.45 -1.19 -9.54
N GLY A 173 29.40 -1.98 -9.35
CA GLY A 173 29.49 -3.30 -8.74
C GLY A 173 30.10 -4.32 -9.70
N VAL A 174 30.95 -5.18 -9.16
CA VAL A 174 31.65 -6.27 -9.85
C VAL A 174 31.11 -7.62 -9.37
N TRP A 175 30.88 -8.55 -10.29
CA TRP A 175 30.59 -9.95 -9.97
C TRP A 175 31.47 -10.90 -10.79
N PHE A 176 31.55 -12.15 -10.33
CA PHE A 176 32.55 -13.11 -10.77
C PHE A 176 31.92 -14.45 -11.17
N THR A 177 32.42 -15.01 -12.26
CA THR A 177 32.14 -16.38 -12.70
C THR A 177 33.46 -17.12 -12.87
N VAL A 178 33.51 -18.39 -12.46
CA VAL A 178 34.68 -19.26 -12.65
C VAL A 178 34.29 -20.41 -13.57
N ILE A 179 35.12 -20.71 -14.56
CA ILE A 179 34.99 -21.90 -15.38
C ILE A 179 35.65 -23.06 -14.63
N SER A 180 34.86 -24.05 -14.24
CA SER A 180 35.37 -25.25 -13.57
C SER A 180 36.31 -26.04 -14.49
N PRO A 181 37.15 -26.95 -13.96
CA PRO A 181 37.99 -27.83 -14.78
C PRO A 181 37.20 -28.66 -15.80
N ASP A 182 35.92 -28.93 -15.54
CA ASP A 182 35.01 -29.67 -16.42
C ASP A 182 34.34 -28.76 -17.47
N GLY A 183 34.65 -27.46 -17.48
CA GLY A 183 34.12 -26.47 -18.42
C GLY A 183 32.77 -25.87 -18.01
N GLU A 184 32.28 -26.14 -16.80
CA GLU A 184 31.01 -25.58 -16.30
C GLU A 184 31.20 -24.14 -15.79
N LEU A 185 30.24 -23.26 -16.09
CA LEU A 185 30.25 -21.89 -15.59
C LEU A 185 29.66 -21.84 -14.18
N VAL A 186 30.46 -21.43 -13.21
CA VAL A 186 30.07 -21.29 -11.80
C VAL A 186 29.95 -19.82 -11.44
N ASP A 187 28.72 -19.32 -11.39
CA ASP A 187 28.41 -17.97 -10.88
C ASP A 187 28.56 -17.93 -9.36
N LEU A 188 29.60 -17.26 -8.86
CA LEU A 188 29.98 -17.37 -7.45
C LEU A 188 28.91 -16.81 -6.49
N ASP A 189 28.10 -15.84 -6.93
CA ASP A 189 27.03 -15.25 -6.12
C ASP A 189 25.80 -16.18 -5.99
N ARG A 190 25.64 -17.12 -6.93
CA ARG A 190 24.50 -18.04 -7.00
C ARG A 190 24.81 -19.43 -6.46
N ASP A 191 26.09 -19.77 -6.30
CA ASP A 191 26.51 -21.07 -5.79
C ASP A 191 26.02 -21.32 -4.34
N PRO A 192 25.16 -22.34 -4.12
CA PRO A 192 24.69 -22.72 -2.79
C PRO A 192 25.80 -23.14 -1.82
N ALA A 193 26.88 -23.75 -2.31
CA ALA A 193 28.01 -24.19 -1.50
C ALA A 193 28.81 -22.99 -0.96
N ILE A 194 29.08 -21.99 -1.81
CA ILE A 194 29.73 -20.74 -1.39
C ILE A 194 28.85 -19.99 -0.37
N ARG A 195 27.53 -19.96 -0.60
CA ARG A 195 26.56 -19.37 0.33
C ARG A 195 26.58 -20.07 1.70
N ALA A 196 26.49 -21.40 1.72
CA ALA A 196 26.51 -22.19 2.94
C ALA A 196 27.82 -21.98 3.70
N ARG A 197 28.95 -21.99 3.00
CA ARG A 197 30.28 -21.73 3.56
C ARG A 197 30.37 -20.38 4.26
N TRP A 198 29.86 -19.31 3.65
CA TRP A 198 29.84 -17.98 4.28
C TRP A 198 29.01 -17.96 5.57
N GLN A 199 27.85 -18.63 5.55
CA GLN A 199 27.00 -18.73 6.73
C GLN A 199 27.65 -19.54 7.86
N GLU A 200 28.29 -20.66 7.52
CA GLU A 200 29.06 -21.48 8.46
C GLU A 200 30.23 -20.71 9.07
N TYR A 201 30.99 -19.97 8.26
CA TYR A 201 32.08 -19.12 8.74
C TYR A 201 31.60 -18.11 9.79
N LEU A 202 30.47 -17.44 9.55
CA LEU A 202 29.90 -16.49 10.51
C LEU A 202 29.28 -17.16 11.73
N ALA A 203 28.82 -18.40 11.61
CA ALA A 203 28.29 -19.19 12.73
C ALA A 203 29.41 -19.78 13.61
N ALA A 204 30.58 -20.04 13.02
CA ALA A 204 31.70 -20.70 13.68
C ALA A 204 32.16 -19.94 14.94
N GLY A 205 32.39 -20.67 16.02
CA GLY A 205 32.91 -20.11 17.28
C GLY A 205 31.92 -19.25 18.08
N ARG A 206 30.64 -19.17 17.68
CA ARG A 206 29.60 -18.47 18.46
C ARG A 206 29.13 -19.35 19.63
N SER A 207 29.14 -18.79 20.84
CA SER A 207 28.52 -19.37 22.03
C SER A 207 27.37 -18.49 22.53
N ALA A 208 26.26 -19.11 22.94
CA ALA A 208 25.15 -18.37 23.52
C ALA A 208 25.57 -17.68 24.83
N LYS A 209 25.32 -16.37 24.93
CA LYS A 209 25.60 -15.48 26.05
C LYS A 209 24.37 -15.19 26.91
N GLY A 210 23.23 -15.80 26.58
CA GLY A 210 21.95 -15.60 27.27
C GLY A 210 20.80 -15.42 26.27
N HIS A 211 19.86 -14.56 26.61
CA HIS A 211 18.75 -14.16 25.75
C HIS A 211 18.78 -12.67 25.47
N ASP A 212 18.31 -12.28 24.29
CA ASP A 212 18.12 -10.89 23.93
C ASP A 212 16.81 -10.34 24.49
N MET A 213 16.52 -9.06 24.23
CA MET A 213 15.32 -8.41 24.78
C MET A 213 13.98 -8.91 24.21
N PHE A 214 14.02 -9.72 23.15
CA PHE A 214 12.86 -10.38 22.56
C PHE A 214 12.71 -11.82 23.04
N GLY A 215 13.65 -12.33 23.84
CA GLY A 215 13.67 -13.70 24.33
C GLY A 215 14.40 -14.67 23.39
N GLU A 216 15.03 -14.19 22.32
CA GLU A 216 15.82 -15.02 21.41
C GLU A 216 17.20 -15.30 21.98
N LYS A 217 17.86 -16.38 21.54
CA LYS A 217 19.24 -16.68 21.97
C LYS A 217 20.18 -15.56 21.54
N LEU A 218 20.95 -15.04 22.49
CA LEU A 218 21.94 -13.99 22.24
C LEU A 218 23.32 -14.61 22.05
N TYR A 219 23.87 -14.56 20.84
CA TYR A 219 25.24 -14.94 20.53
C TYR A 219 26.13 -13.70 20.32
N GLY A 220 25.58 -12.69 19.65
CA GLY A 220 26.26 -11.45 19.31
C GLY A 220 25.27 -10.30 19.28
N GLN A 221 25.57 -9.21 19.99
CA GLN A 221 24.69 -8.05 20.02
C GLN A 221 24.84 -7.22 18.73
N ALA A 222 23.74 -7.00 18.04
CA ALA A 222 23.68 -6.12 16.88
C ALA A 222 24.10 -4.69 17.24
N LYS A 223 25.01 -4.12 16.45
CA LYS A 223 25.50 -2.73 16.61
C LYS A 223 24.87 -1.80 15.58
N THR A 224 24.42 -2.36 14.47
CA THR A 224 23.79 -1.66 13.37
C THR A 224 22.54 -2.40 12.93
N PHE A 225 21.61 -1.65 12.35
CA PHE A 225 20.30 -2.16 11.98
C PHE A 225 20.02 -1.82 10.51
N PRO A 226 19.40 -2.75 9.75
CA PRO A 226 19.08 -2.54 8.35
C PRO A 226 18.23 -1.27 8.10
N LYS A 227 18.48 -0.65 6.95
CA LYS A 227 17.78 0.54 6.43
C LYS A 227 17.10 0.17 5.10
N LYS A 228 16.50 1.15 4.41
CA LYS A 228 15.83 0.98 3.10
C LYS A 228 14.58 0.10 3.09
N LEU A 229 13.87 0.02 4.22
CA LEU A 229 12.58 -0.68 4.31
C LEU A 229 11.51 -0.05 3.40
N LEU A 230 11.54 1.28 3.22
CA LEU A 230 10.63 2.00 2.32
C LEU A 230 11.42 2.81 1.27
N PRO A 231 11.02 2.79 -0.02
CA PRO A 231 11.72 3.52 -1.08
C PRO A 231 11.83 5.03 -0.82
N ALA A 232 10.75 5.67 -0.36
CA ALA A 232 10.71 7.10 -0.09
C ALA A 232 11.39 7.51 1.25
N ALA A 233 11.84 6.53 2.04
CA ALA A 233 12.49 6.76 3.33
C ALA A 233 13.70 5.82 3.49
N GLY A 234 14.64 5.87 2.54
CA GLY A 234 15.76 4.93 2.45
C GLY A 234 16.68 4.84 3.67
N ASN A 235 16.70 5.85 4.55
CA ASN A 235 17.49 5.85 5.79
C ASN A 235 16.69 5.49 7.04
N ALA A 236 15.38 5.26 6.91
CA ALA A 236 14.54 4.92 8.05
C ALA A 236 14.83 3.50 8.55
N LYS A 237 14.95 3.37 9.87
CA LYS A 237 15.15 2.10 10.57
C LYS A 237 13.97 1.81 11.49
N LEU A 238 13.58 0.54 11.58
CA LEU A 238 12.57 0.07 12.54
C LEU A 238 13.13 0.10 13.97
N ILE A 239 14.35 -0.41 14.13
CA ILE A 239 15.06 -0.49 15.41
C ILE A 239 16.38 0.29 15.27
N SER A 240 16.72 1.13 16.24
CA SER A 240 18.02 1.82 16.28
C SER A 240 18.36 2.34 17.68
N SER A 241 19.64 2.29 18.05
CA SER A 241 20.19 2.91 19.26
C SER A 241 21.43 3.78 18.97
N ASN A 242 21.77 4.01 17.69
CA ASN A 242 23.06 4.54 17.26
C ASN A 242 23.22 6.08 17.30
N ASP A 243 22.43 6.78 18.12
CA ASP A 243 22.46 8.25 18.22
C ASP A 243 23.12 8.68 19.53
N SER A 244 24.39 9.10 19.43
CA SER A 244 25.18 9.59 20.56
C SER A 244 25.00 11.10 20.83
N THR A 245 24.32 11.81 19.93
CA THR A 245 24.13 13.26 20.02
C THR A 245 22.87 13.61 20.82
N ASN A 246 21.77 12.89 20.59
CA ASN A 246 20.50 13.13 21.27
C ASN A 246 20.28 12.17 22.46
N TYR A 247 19.10 12.26 23.07
CA TYR A 247 18.68 11.46 24.22
C TYR A 247 18.06 10.10 23.84
N VAL A 248 18.60 9.40 22.83
CA VAL A 248 18.09 8.07 22.44
C VAL A 248 18.35 7.03 23.54
N TYR A 249 19.52 7.07 24.16
CA TYR A 249 19.88 6.27 25.34
C TYR A 249 20.47 7.10 26.48
N ARG A 250 21.04 8.28 26.16
CA ARG A 250 21.68 9.18 27.11
C ARG A 250 20.68 9.69 28.14
N GLY A 251 21.09 9.74 29.40
CA GLY A 251 20.24 10.13 30.53
C GLY A 251 19.69 8.96 31.34
N ARG A 252 19.68 7.75 30.77
CA ARG A 252 19.43 6.48 31.49
C ARG A 252 20.58 5.50 31.38
N PHE A 253 21.24 5.44 30.21
CA PHE A 253 22.34 4.52 29.92
C PHE A 253 23.60 5.27 29.50
N THR A 254 24.77 4.67 29.74
CA THR A 254 26.07 5.24 29.35
C THR A 254 26.50 4.83 27.95
N SER A 255 25.99 3.71 27.44
CA SER A 255 26.25 3.21 26.09
C SER A 255 24.96 2.77 25.38
N PRO A 256 24.93 2.80 24.03
CA PRO A 256 23.79 2.28 23.26
C PRO A 256 23.56 0.79 23.51
N ASP A 257 24.62 0.07 23.87
CA ASP A 257 24.61 -1.37 24.10
C ASP A 257 23.83 -1.77 25.36
N GLN A 258 23.72 -0.88 26.34
CA GLN A 258 22.90 -1.12 27.53
C GLN A 258 21.41 -0.88 27.26
N ALA A 259 21.09 0.01 26.31
CA ALA A 259 19.72 0.40 26.02
C ALA A 259 19.00 -0.58 25.09
N LEU A 260 19.74 -1.26 24.22
CA LEU A 260 19.17 -2.12 23.18
C LEU A 260 20.03 -3.37 22.99
N VAL A 261 19.59 -4.48 23.59
CA VAL A 261 20.24 -5.80 23.49
C VAL A 261 19.42 -6.69 22.57
N VAL A 262 19.81 -6.76 21.30
CA VAL A 262 19.18 -7.58 20.26
C VAL A 262 20.26 -8.44 19.61
N ASP A 263 19.99 -9.73 19.41
CA ASP A 263 20.94 -10.58 18.69
C ASP A 263 21.04 -10.20 17.21
N THR A 264 22.23 -10.31 16.62
CA THR A 264 22.47 -10.01 15.20
C THR A 264 21.57 -10.86 14.29
N ASP A 265 21.37 -12.15 14.59
CA ASP A 265 20.54 -13.04 13.77
C ASP A 265 19.06 -12.70 13.93
N ALA A 266 18.61 -12.47 15.17
CA ALA A 266 17.24 -12.04 15.46
C ALA A 266 16.91 -10.72 14.72
N SER A 267 17.82 -9.74 14.80
CA SER A 267 17.70 -8.47 14.07
C SER A 267 17.59 -8.71 12.56
N GLN A 268 18.44 -9.55 11.99
CA GLN A 268 18.40 -9.82 10.55
C GLN A 268 17.11 -10.54 10.13
N LYS A 269 16.66 -11.56 10.87
CA LYS A 269 15.38 -12.25 10.62
C LYS A 269 14.22 -11.26 10.62
N ILE A 270 14.13 -10.38 11.61
CA ILE A 270 13.09 -9.35 11.72
C ILE A 270 13.06 -8.45 10.48
N HIS A 271 14.21 -7.86 10.13
CA HIS A 271 14.28 -6.86 9.07
C HIS A 271 14.13 -7.48 7.67
N THR A 272 14.68 -8.67 7.46
CA THR A 272 14.57 -9.40 6.20
C THR A 272 13.13 -9.81 5.94
N THR A 273 12.46 -10.38 6.95
CA THR A 273 11.03 -10.72 6.86
C THR A 273 10.19 -9.49 6.59
N LEU A 274 10.42 -8.39 7.32
CA LEU A 274 9.67 -7.16 7.10
C LEU A 274 9.89 -6.60 5.69
N THR A 275 11.14 -6.61 5.20
CA THR A 275 11.45 -6.13 3.83
C THR A 275 10.71 -6.97 2.79
N TRP A 276 10.76 -8.29 2.95
CA TRP A 276 10.08 -9.23 2.05
C TRP A 276 8.55 -9.07 2.08
N LEU A 277 7.96 -8.95 3.27
CA LEU A 277 6.53 -8.68 3.43
C LEU A 277 6.12 -7.32 2.85
N LEU A 278 6.93 -6.26 3.04
CA LEU A 278 6.65 -4.95 2.45
C LEU A 278 6.69 -4.99 0.92
N ALA A 279 7.59 -5.78 0.33
CA ALA A 279 7.69 -5.95 -1.12
C ALA A 279 6.54 -6.76 -1.71
N ASN A 280 6.04 -7.78 -1.00
CA ASN A 280 5.04 -8.72 -1.52
C ASN A 280 3.59 -8.41 -1.09
N ASN A 281 3.38 -7.79 0.08
CA ASN A 281 2.05 -7.71 0.71
C ASN A 281 1.60 -6.28 1.06
N ALA A 282 2.45 -5.26 0.95
CA ALA A 282 2.10 -3.91 1.42
C ALA A 282 1.54 -2.99 0.33
N THR A 283 0.61 -2.11 0.73
CA THR A 283 0.28 -0.90 -0.03
C THR A 283 1.16 0.24 0.46
N ILE A 284 1.98 0.80 -0.42
CA ILE A 284 2.90 1.90 -0.08
C ILE A 284 2.41 3.22 -0.66
N VAL A 285 2.24 4.22 0.19
CA VAL A 285 1.86 5.60 -0.19
C VAL A 285 2.86 6.58 0.42
N GLY A 286 3.78 7.07 -0.40
CA GLY A 286 4.85 7.95 0.05
C GLY A 286 5.74 7.26 1.08
N LYS A 287 5.75 7.78 2.31
CA LYS A 287 6.55 7.26 3.44
C LYS A 287 5.77 6.35 4.39
N GLN A 288 4.54 5.98 4.02
CA GLN A 288 3.70 5.05 4.78
C GLN A 288 3.55 3.72 4.03
N ALA A 289 3.49 2.62 4.78
CA ALA A 289 3.11 1.31 4.29
C ALA A 289 2.00 0.70 5.15
N ILE A 290 0.95 0.21 4.50
CA ILE A 290 -0.11 -0.60 5.11
C ILE A 290 0.21 -2.05 4.77
N LEU A 291 0.49 -2.86 5.78
CA LEU A 291 0.93 -4.25 5.63
C LEU A 291 -0.10 -5.19 6.23
N VAL A 292 -0.42 -6.26 5.48
CA VAL A 292 -1.27 -7.37 5.93
C VAL A 292 -0.59 -8.69 5.63
N TRP A 293 -0.53 -9.61 6.60
CA TRP A 293 0.02 -10.94 6.38
C TRP A 293 -0.52 -11.96 7.38
N ALA A 294 -0.37 -13.24 7.05
CA ALA A 294 -0.68 -14.35 7.95
C ALA A 294 0.57 -14.76 8.76
N VAL A 295 0.40 -15.03 10.05
CA VAL A 295 1.54 -15.29 10.97
C VAL A 295 1.87 -16.78 11.10
N ASP A 296 0.93 -17.69 10.83
CA ASP A 296 1.09 -19.12 11.05
C ASP A 296 1.27 -19.88 9.73
N GLY A 297 2.33 -20.68 9.58
CA GLY A 297 2.59 -21.50 8.39
C GLY A 297 1.61 -22.65 8.14
N ARG A 298 0.37 -22.58 8.65
CA ARG A 298 -0.68 -23.55 8.29
C ARG A 298 -0.93 -23.41 6.79
N PRO A 299 -0.68 -24.46 5.97
CA PRO A 299 -0.96 -24.38 4.56
C PRO A 299 -2.48 -24.18 4.40
N SER A 300 -2.86 -23.09 3.75
CA SER A 300 -4.11 -23.08 3.00
C SER A 300 -3.96 -24.20 1.99
N PHE A 301 -4.74 -25.28 2.14
CA PHE A 301 -4.72 -26.46 1.27
C PHE A 301 -4.40 -26.05 -0.17
N ARG A 302 -3.30 -26.56 -0.74
CA ARG A 302 -3.09 -26.57 -2.19
C ARG A 302 -4.36 -27.24 -2.72
N VAL A 303 -5.21 -26.49 -3.42
CA VAL A 303 -6.43 -27.07 -4.00
C VAL A 303 -5.91 -27.99 -5.09
N VAL A 304 -5.73 -29.27 -4.75
CA VAL A 304 -5.40 -30.31 -5.72
C VAL A 304 -6.62 -30.39 -6.62
N ASP A 305 -6.42 -30.11 -7.91
CA ASP A 305 -7.46 -30.33 -8.91
C ASP A 305 -7.90 -31.80 -8.81
N PRO A 306 -9.18 -32.10 -8.52
CA PRO A 306 -9.66 -33.48 -8.44
C PRO A 306 -9.48 -34.27 -9.74
N MET A 307 -9.21 -33.58 -10.86
CA MET A 307 -8.93 -34.16 -12.17
C MET A 307 -7.43 -34.16 -12.52
N ALA A 308 -6.54 -33.65 -11.65
CA ALA A 308 -5.10 -33.75 -11.87
C ALA A 308 -4.62 -35.20 -11.74
N ASP A 309 -3.68 -35.60 -12.59
CA ASP A 309 -3.05 -36.92 -12.49
C ASP A 309 -2.22 -37.02 -11.20
N THR A 310 -2.01 -38.23 -10.69
CA THR A 310 -1.30 -38.50 -9.44
C THR A 310 0.14 -37.99 -9.46
N LEU A 311 0.75 -37.91 -10.65
CA LEU A 311 2.07 -37.33 -10.89
C LEU A 311 2.06 -35.79 -10.77
N ASP A 312 0.96 -35.13 -11.16
CA ASP A 312 0.74 -33.69 -11.05
C ASP A 312 0.28 -33.27 -9.64
N ALA A 313 -0.26 -34.21 -8.86
CA ALA A 313 -0.62 -34.01 -7.45
C ALA A 313 0.60 -34.03 -6.50
N PHE A 314 1.72 -34.61 -6.94
CA PHE A 314 2.99 -34.69 -6.20
C PHE A 314 4.20 -34.39 -7.11
N PRO A 315 4.31 -33.16 -7.66
CA PRO A 315 5.49 -32.78 -8.42
C PRO A 315 6.73 -32.81 -7.52
N ALA A 316 7.90 -33.12 -8.10
CA ALA A 316 9.17 -32.86 -7.42
C ALA A 316 9.21 -31.36 -7.06
N GLU A 317 9.44 -31.02 -5.79
CA GLU A 317 9.51 -29.63 -5.34
C GLU A 317 10.54 -28.87 -6.19
N ASN A 318 10.06 -27.92 -6.99
CA ASN A 318 10.91 -26.99 -7.71
C ASN A 318 10.94 -25.64 -6.97
N ASP A 319 11.91 -24.81 -7.31
CA ASP A 319 12.11 -23.49 -6.70
C ASP A 319 10.85 -22.59 -6.77
N GLU A 320 10.04 -22.73 -7.83
CA GLU A 320 8.79 -21.97 -7.98
C GLU A 320 7.72 -22.39 -6.97
N ASP A 321 7.59 -23.69 -6.71
CA ASP A 321 6.68 -24.24 -5.71
C ASP A 321 7.07 -23.78 -4.31
N VAL A 322 8.36 -23.78 -3.98
CA VAL A 322 8.87 -23.30 -2.66
C VAL A 322 8.54 -21.82 -2.45
N VAL A 323 8.76 -20.96 -3.46
CA VAL A 323 8.44 -19.53 -3.38
C VAL A 323 6.93 -19.30 -3.29
N THR A 324 6.15 -20.10 -4.03
CA THR A 324 4.68 -20.04 -4.00
C THR A 324 4.16 -20.42 -2.62
N ASP A 325 4.64 -21.51 -2.03
CA ASP A 325 4.26 -21.96 -0.70
C ASP A 325 4.62 -20.94 0.38
N ALA A 326 5.80 -20.30 0.28
CA ALA A 326 6.17 -19.21 1.18
C ALA A 326 5.20 -18.01 1.06
N ARG A 327 4.81 -17.62 -0.15
CA ARG A 327 3.81 -16.55 -0.39
C ARG A 327 2.43 -16.93 0.16
N MET A 328 2.01 -18.19 -0.01
CA MET A 328 0.77 -18.72 0.56
C MET A 328 0.82 -18.73 2.10
N ALA A 329 1.95 -19.14 2.68
CA ALA A 329 2.20 -19.09 4.12
C ALA A 329 2.22 -17.65 4.66
N ALA A 330 2.68 -16.66 3.89
CA ALA A 330 2.60 -15.25 4.27
C ALA A 330 1.22 -14.62 4.00
N GLY A 331 0.31 -15.33 3.35
CA GLY A 331 -1.00 -14.82 2.97
C GLY A 331 -0.96 -13.75 1.88
N THR A 332 0.02 -13.81 0.97
CA THR A 332 0.17 -12.86 -0.14
C THR A 332 -1.10 -12.73 -1.01
N PRO A 333 -1.83 -13.81 -1.39
CA PRO A 333 -3.09 -13.66 -2.09
C PRO A 333 -4.14 -12.87 -1.30
N TYR A 334 -4.18 -13.04 0.02
CA TYR A 334 -5.08 -12.27 0.89
C TYR A 334 -4.69 -10.80 0.94
N ALA A 335 -3.40 -10.51 1.01
CA ALA A 335 -2.91 -9.15 0.92
C ALA A 335 -3.33 -8.51 -0.42
N ALA A 336 -3.14 -9.20 -1.55
CA ALA A 336 -3.55 -8.70 -2.87
C ALA A 336 -5.07 -8.45 -2.97
N GLN A 337 -5.88 -9.36 -2.42
CA GLN A 337 -7.34 -9.20 -2.36
C GLN A 337 -7.76 -8.04 -1.46
N PHE A 338 -7.12 -7.87 -0.30
CA PHE A 338 -7.35 -6.74 0.58
C PHE A 338 -6.97 -5.42 -0.10
N GLN A 339 -5.84 -5.39 -0.82
CA GLN A 339 -5.43 -4.23 -1.61
C GLN A 339 -6.50 -3.89 -2.66
N ALA A 340 -7.00 -4.88 -3.40
CA ALA A 340 -8.09 -4.67 -4.34
C ALA A 340 -9.32 -4.06 -3.64
N LEU A 341 -9.67 -4.58 -2.46
CA LEU A 341 -10.80 -4.10 -1.66
C LEU A 341 -10.62 -2.65 -1.20
N LEU A 342 -9.43 -2.26 -0.73
CA LEU A 342 -9.09 -0.88 -0.39
C LEU A 342 -9.27 0.06 -1.59
N HIS A 343 -8.98 -0.44 -2.79
CA HIS A 343 -9.16 0.27 -4.05
C HIS A 343 -10.60 0.23 -4.59
N GLY A 344 -11.53 -0.44 -3.89
CA GLY A 344 -12.94 -0.54 -4.28
C GLY A 344 -13.25 -1.66 -5.28
N TYR A 345 -12.35 -2.63 -5.44
CA TYR A 345 -12.50 -3.77 -6.32
C TYR A 345 -12.57 -5.08 -5.51
N GLY A 346 -13.27 -6.09 -6.03
CA GLY A 346 -13.32 -7.42 -5.42
C GLY A 346 -14.68 -7.80 -4.84
N ASP A 347 -14.97 -9.10 -4.84
CA ASP A 347 -16.22 -9.67 -4.34
C ASP A 347 -16.04 -10.13 -2.89
N PRO A 348 -16.77 -9.57 -1.90
CA PRO A 348 -16.67 -10.02 -0.51
C PRO A 348 -16.92 -11.52 -0.29
N SER A 349 -17.53 -12.24 -1.25
CA SER A 349 -17.79 -13.69 -1.16
C SER A 349 -16.51 -14.55 -1.01
N PHE A 350 -15.34 -14.09 -1.50
CA PHE A 350 -14.08 -14.82 -1.29
C PHE A 350 -13.64 -14.84 0.19
N LEU A 351 -14.22 -13.96 1.02
CA LEU A 351 -13.87 -13.78 2.43
C LEU A 351 -14.47 -14.88 3.33
N GLU A 352 -15.25 -15.85 2.84
CA GLU A 352 -16.03 -16.74 3.72
C GLU A 352 -15.25 -17.89 4.38
N ARG A 353 -13.93 -18.01 4.21
CA ARG A 353 -13.20 -19.19 4.71
C ARG A 353 -11.80 -18.87 5.22
N GLN A 354 -11.64 -18.18 6.35
CA GLN A 354 -10.30 -18.05 6.95
C GLN A 354 -10.22 -18.47 8.41
N LYS A 355 -9.29 -19.40 8.65
CA LYS A 355 -8.95 -19.98 9.96
C LYS A 355 -7.58 -19.55 10.51
N ARG A 356 -7.02 -18.46 9.98
CA ARG A 356 -5.62 -18.06 10.22
C ARG A 356 -5.56 -16.74 10.97
N THR A 357 -4.50 -16.57 11.75
CA THR A 357 -4.20 -15.30 12.43
C THR A 357 -3.60 -14.33 11.44
N ILE A 358 -4.29 -13.21 11.21
CA ILE A 358 -3.84 -12.15 10.31
C ILE A 358 -3.32 -10.99 11.14
N VAL A 359 -2.19 -10.42 10.73
CA VAL A 359 -1.70 -9.16 11.27
C VAL A 359 -2.00 -8.04 10.29
N VAL A 360 -2.44 -6.91 10.84
CA VAL A 360 -2.53 -5.63 10.15
C VAL A 360 -1.60 -4.65 10.84
N ALA A 361 -0.68 -4.05 10.09
CA ALA A 361 0.26 -3.06 10.61
C ALA A 361 0.37 -1.85 9.68
N VAL A 362 0.52 -0.66 10.25
CA VAL A 362 0.80 0.57 9.50
C VAL A 362 2.13 1.14 9.96
N PHE A 363 3.07 1.22 9.03
CA PHE A 363 4.40 1.80 9.24
C PHE A 363 4.46 3.18 8.63
N ASP A 364 5.15 4.11 9.29
CA ASP A 364 5.30 5.47 8.80
C ASP A 364 6.65 6.10 9.18
N SER A 365 7.35 6.66 8.19
CA SER A 365 8.52 7.50 8.42
C SER A 365 8.15 8.98 8.43
N ALA A 366 7.49 9.41 9.50
CA ALA A 366 7.17 10.82 9.75
C ALA A 366 8.42 11.66 10.06
N VAL A 367 9.42 11.06 10.71
CA VAL A 367 10.69 11.69 11.09
C VAL A 367 11.84 11.03 10.29
N PRO A 368 12.76 11.82 9.71
CA PRO A 368 13.93 11.27 9.02
C PRO A 368 14.70 10.26 9.89
N GLY A 369 15.06 9.12 9.31
CA GLY A 369 15.86 8.09 9.98
C GLY A 369 15.08 7.10 10.85
N ARG A 370 13.77 7.30 11.08
CA ARG A 370 12.94 6.39 11.89
C ARG A 370 11.74 5.87 11.10
N LEU A 371 11.46 4.58 11.22
CA LEU A 371 10.24 3.96 10.74
C LEU A 371 9.36 3.62 11.95
N GLY A 372 8.33 4.43 12.19
CA GLY A 372 7.42 4.23 13.31
C GLY A 372 6.35 3.18 13.00
N VAL A 373 6.02 2.36 13.99
CA VAL A 373 4.83 1.51 13.96
C VAL A 373 3.67 2.36 14.47
N THR A 374 2.83 2.84 13.56
CA THR A 374 1.71 3.75 13.91
C THR A 374 0.41 3.00 14.22
N TYR A 375 0.31 1.76 13.76
CA TYR A 375 -0.79 0.86 14.07
C TYR A 375 -0.30 -0.59 13.97
N TYR A 376 -0.76 -1.44 14.89
CA TYR A 376 -0.47 -2.87 14.90
C TYR A 376 -1.61 -3.61 15.59
N GLN A 377 -2.16 -4.61 14.91
CA GLN A 377 -3.14 -5.50 15.50
C GLN A 377 -2.99 -6.92 14.94
N GLU A 378 -3.05 -7.88 15.85
CA GLU A 378 -3.24 -9.30 15.54
C GLU A 378 -4.71 -9.63 15.61
N LEU A 379 -5.22 -10.28 14.58
CA LEU A 379 -6.62 -10.66 14.44
C LEU A 379 -6.69 -12.19 14.38
N PRO A 380 -7.24 -12.84 15.42
CA PRO A 380 -7.43 -14.28 15.40
C PRO A 380 -8.44 -14.71 14.33
N GLU A 381 -8.54 -16.02 14.10
CA GLU A 381 -9.40 -16.66 13.10
C GLU A 381 -10.79 -16.01 12.97
N GLY A 382 -11.18 -15.67 11.73
CA GLY A 382 -12.45 -15.02 11.40
C GLY A 382 -12.52 -13.50 11.66
N GLU A 383 -11.85 -12.98 12.69
CA GLU A 383 -12.02 -11.56 13.08
C GLU A 383 -11.61 -10.56 12.00
N TYR A 384 -10.55 -10.87 11.25
CA TYR A 384 -10.08 -10.00 10.17
C TYR A 384 -11.16 -9.77 9.12
N LEU A 385 -11.80 -10.85 8.68
CA LEU A 385 -12.86 -10.82 7.68
C LEU A 385 -14.13 -10.19 8.25
N ASP A 386 -14.50 -10.55 9.47
CA ASP A 386 -15.68 -10.00 10.14
C ASP A 386 -15.60 -8.48 10.27
N ARG A 387 -14.42 -7.94 10.58
CA ARG A 387 -14.20 -6.49 10.67
C ARG A 387 -14.35 -5.81 9.31
N ILE A 388 -13.82 -6.43 8.25
CA ILE A 388 -13.97 -5.95 6.87
C ILE A 388 -15.44 -6.01 6.43
N VAL A 389 -16.10 -7.15 6.57
CA VAL A 389 -17.50 -7.34 6.18
C VAL A 389 -18.42 -6.38 6.96
N ARG A 390 -18.17 -6.20 8.26
CA ARG A 390 -18.89 -5.22 9.10
C ARG A 390 -18.70 -3.80 8.58
N TRP A 391 -17.49 -3.41 8.21
CA TRP A 391 -17.23 -2.11 7.57
C TRP A 391 -18.03 -2.00 6.27
N HIS A 392 -17.84 -2.93 5.34
CA HIS A 392 -18.46 -2.88 4.01
C HIS A 392 -19.98 -2.84 4.06
N ARG A 393 -20.61 -3.66 4.92
CA ARG A 393 -22.07 -3.60 5.15
C ARG A 393 -22.48 -2.28 5.80
N GLY A 394 -21.72 -1.82 6.79
CA GLY A 394 -21.97 -0.57 7.49
C GLY A 394 -21.94 0.66 6.57
N VAL A 395 -20.95 0.74 5.68
CA VAL A 395 -20.81 1.84 4.70
C VAL A 395 -21.45 1.54 3.35
N ALA A 396 -22.18 0.42 3.21
CA ALA A 396 -22.86 0.11 1.96
C ALA A 396 -23.81 1.25 1.59
N TRP A 397 -23.67 1.79 0.39
CA TRP A 397 -24.54 2.81 -0.15
C TRP A 397 -24.62 2.64 -1.65
N PRO A 398 -25.67 3.12 -2.31
CA PRO A 398 -25.70 3.04 -3.75
C PRO A 398 -24.98 4.25 -4.35
N LEU A 399 -23.92 3.95 -5.07
CA LEU A 399 -22.83 4.82 -5.49
C LEU A 399 -22.73 4.84 -7.02
N THR A 400 -22.17 5.92 -7.55
CA THR A 400 -21.86 6.07 -8.98
C THR A 400 -20.36 6.02 -9.22
N THR A 401 -19.92 5.20 -10.18
CA THR A 401 -18.55 5.22 -10.72
C THR A 401 -18.53 5.57 -12.20
N PHE A 402 -17.38 6.00 -12.71
CA PHE A 402 -17.21 6.39 -14.12
C PHE A 402 -16.21 5.45 -14.80
N VAL A 403 -16.74 4.54 -15.61
CA VAL A 403 -15.92 3.55 -16.34
C VAL A 403 -15.60 4.06 -17.75
N ALA A 404 -14.40 3.76 -18.24
CA ALA A 404 -14.01 4.08 -19.60
C ALA A 404 -14.91 3.34 -20.60
N ILE A 405 -15.24 4.01 -21.70
CA ILE A 405 -15.92 3.39 -22.83
C ILE A 405 -14.81 2.87 -23.76
N PRO A 406 -14.75 1.56 -24.07
CA PRO A 406 -13.76 1.03 -25.01
C PRO A 406 -13.77 1.81 -26.32
N GLY A 407 -12.60 2.29 -26.77
CA GLY A 407 -12.47 3.09 -27.99
C GLY A 407 -12.92 4.55 -27.88
N SER A 408 -13.14 5.09 -26.68
CA SER A 408 -13.49 6.50 -26.48
C SER A 408 -12.82 7.09 -25.24
N ASP A 409 -12.42 8.36 -25.31
CA ASP A 409 -11.96 9.14 -24.16
C ASP A 409 -13.08 9.48 -23.16
N LYS A 410 -14.34 9.18 -23.53
CA LYS A 410 -15.50 9.42 -22.67
C LYS A 410 -15.64 8.30 -21.66
N ARG A 411 -16.08 8.68 -20.45
CA ARG A 411 -16.49 7.74 -19.41
C ARG A 411 -17.99 7.70 -19.29
N LYS A 412 -18.55 6.51 -19.05
CA LYS A 412 -19.98 6.33 -18.74
C LYS A 412 -20.17 6.16 -17.22
N PRO A 413 -21.21 6.78 -16.63
CA PRO A 413 -21.59 6.50 -15.26
C PRO A 413 -22.14 5.07 -15.14
N VAL A 414 -21.82 4.40 -14.05
CA VAL A 414 -22.33 3.08 -13.67
C VAL A 414 -22.74 3.14 -12.20
N ASP A 415 -24.00 2.82 -11.94
CA ASP A 415 -24.57 2.74 -10.60
C ASP A 415 -24.26 1.35 -10.00
N TYR A 416 -23.91 1.30 -8.72
CA TYR A 416 -23.72 0.04 -7.97
C TYR A 416 -24.07 0.24 -6.50
N VAL A 417 -24.29 -0.85 -5.75
CA VAL A 417 -24.46 -0.81 -4.29
C VAL A 417 -23.20 -1.38 -3.65
N GLY A 418 -22.53 -0.62 -2.80
CA GLY A 418 -21.29 -1.10 -2.17
C GLY A 418 -20.66 -0.10 -1.21
N ALA A 419 -19.45 -0.44 -0.76
CA ALA A 419 -18.64 0.46 0.06
C ALA A 419 -17.83 1.41 -0.83
N PRO A 420 -17.70 2.70 -0.48
CA PRO A 420 -16.78 3.58 -1.17
C PRO A 420 -15.33 3.15 -0.96
N SER A 421 -14.52 3.28 -2.01
CA SER A 421 -13.09 3.01 -1.92
C SER A 421 -12.38 4.02 -1.02
N PHE A 422 -11.20 3.66 -0.49
CA PHE A 422 -10.43 4.57 0.36
C PHE A 422 -10.03 5.83 -0.42
N ILE A 423 -9.65 5.67 -1.68
CA ILE A 423 -9.27 6.80 -2.54
C ILE A 423 -10.46 7.74 -2.78
N ASP A 424 -11.68 7.21 -2.85
CA ASP A 424 -12.88 8.01 -3.00
C ASP A 424 -13.21 8.80 -1.74
N ILE A 425 -13.06 8.19 -0.56
CA ILE A 425 -13.19 8.88 0.74
C ILE A 425 -12.12 9.98 0.87
N VAL A 426 -10.88 9.70 0.49
CA VAL A 426 -9.79 10.68 0.48
C VAL A 426 -10.12 11.87 -0.43
N ASN A 427 -10.58 11.60 -1.65
CA ASN A 427 -10.89 12.64 -2.63
C ASN A 427 -12.13 13.46 -2.25
N ALA A 428 -13.13 12.83 -1.63
CA ALA A 428 -14.33 13.50 -1.14
C ALA A 428 -14.08 14.34 0.13
N SER A 429 -13.01 14.06 0.89
CA SER A 429 -12.66 14.77 2.13
C SER A 429 -11.60 15.87 1.96
N THR A 430 -11.19 16.18 0.73
CA THR A 430 -10.21 17.24 0.43
C THR A 430 -10.63 18.10 -0.77
N ASP A 431 -10.26 19.37 -0.71
CA ASP A 431 -10.46 20.35 -1.78
C ASP A 431 -9.27 20.44 -2.74
N SER A 432 -8.14 19.77 -2.45
CA SER A 432 -6.96 19.86 -3.31
C SER A 432 -7.22 19.23 -4.69
N PRO A 433 -7.10 20.01 -5.79
CA PRO A 433 -7.20 19.47 -7.15
C PRO A 433 -5.92 18.73 -7.55
N ASP A 434 -4.77 19.09 -6.99
CA ASP A 434 -3.47 18.48 -7.28
C ASP A 434 -3.24 17.24 -6.41
N ARG A 435 -3.48 16.08 -7.02
CA ARG A 435 -3.29 14.75 -6.42
C ARG A 435 -1.81 14.34 -6.28
N SER A 436 -0.87 15.14 -6.80
CA SER A 436 0.57 14.91 -6.67
C SER A 436 1.22 15.73 -5.55
N SER A 437 0.52 16.77 -5.06
CA SER A 437 1.01 17.66 -3.99
C SER A 437 1.35 16.90 -2.70
N ASP A 438 2.34 17.40 -1.96
CA ASP A 438 2.71 16.84 -0.66
C ASP A 438 1.57 16.98 0.36
N GLY A 439 0.77 18.05 0.28
CA GLY A 439 -0.43 18.23 1.08
C GLY A 439 -1.48 17.14 0.84
N TYR A 440 -1.74 16.80 -0.43
CA TYR A 440 -2.65 15.70 -0.76
C TYR A 440 -2.11 14.34 -0.28
N LYS A 441 -0.82 14.05 -0.52
CA LYS A 441 -0.18 12.81 -0.06
C LYS A 441 -0.26 12.67 1.46
N LEU A 442 -0.05 13.76 2.20
CA LEU A 442 -0.19 13.79 3.66
C LEU A 442 -1.63 13.53 4.10
N HIS A 443 -2.62 14.21 3.48
CA HIS A 443 -4.04 13.99 3.76
C HIS A 443 -4.47 12.55 3.49
N ARG A 444 -4.11 12.01 2.31
CA ARG A 444 -4.37 10.62 1.92
C ARG A 444 -3.85 9.65 2.97
N LYS A 445 -2.58 9.77 3.33
CA LYS A 445 -1.91 8.96 4.34
C LYS A 445 -2.60 9.00 5.71
N LEU A 446 -3.05 10.17 6.14
CA LEU A 446 -3.77 10.33 7.42
C LEU A 446 -5.15 9.68 7.38
N VAL A 447 -5.90 9.89 6.30
CA VAL A 447 -7.23 9.32 6.10
C VAL A 447 -7.17 7.80 5.98
N GLU A 448 -6.28 7.26 5.12
CA GLU A 448 -6.14 5.80 4.95
C GLU A 448 -5.78 5.13 6.28
N ARG A 449 -4.84 5.69 7.05
CA ARG A 449 -4.50 5.18 8.39
C ARG A 449 -5.71 5.19 9.33
N GLN A 450 -6.41 6.31 9.45
CA GLN A 450 -7.57 6.43 10.33
C GLN A 450 -8.70 5.48 9.92
N LEU A 451 -8.88 5.23 8.62
CA LEU A 451 -9.85 4.25 8.13
C LEU A 451 -9.43 2.82 8.49
N ILE A 452 -8.15 2.45 8.35
CA ILE A 452 -7.63 1.15 8.83
C ILE A 452 -7.90 0.99 10.33
N GLU A 453 -7.53 1.98 11.14
CA GLU A 453 -7.81 2.00 12.58
C GLU A 453 -9.31 1.84 12.85
N THR A 454 -10.17 2.51 12.09
CA THR A 454 -11.64 2.45 12.25
C THR A 454 -12.19 1.06 11.94
N ILE A 455 -11.78 0.47 10.82
CA ILE A 455 -12.22 -0.87 10.40
C ILE A 455 -11.81 -1.90 11.45
N PHE A 456 -10.53 -1.90 11.81
CA PHE A 456 -9.97 -2.97 12.61
C PHE A 456 -10.10 -2.74 14.12
N ASN A 457 -10.40 -1.54 14.61
CA ASN A 457 -10.84 -1.33 15.99
C ASN A 457 -12.36 -1.42 16.17
N GLY A 458 -13.13 -1.35 15.07
CA GLY A 458 -14.59 -1.32 15.11
C GLY A 458 -15.15 -0.01 15.67
N THR A 459 -14.41 1.09 15.53
CA THR A 459 -14.84 2.42 16.02
C THR A 459 -15.73 3.13 15.00
N ALA A 460 -16.35 4.23 15.42
CA ALA A 460 -17.10 5.11 14.52
C ALA A 460 -16.16 5.81 13.52
N VAL A 461 -16.72 6.24 12.38
CA VAL A 461 -16.00 7.03 11.37
C VAL A 461 -15.42 8.31 11.99
N PRO A 462 -14.14 8.65 11.75
CA PRO A 462 -13.51 9.84 12.33
C PRO A 462 -14.27 11.12 11.98
N ARG A 463 -14.60 11.90 13.01
CA ARG A 463 -15.44 13.11 12.87
C ARG A 463 -14.83 14.14 11.91
N ASN A 464 -13.53 14.33 11.96
CA ASN A 464 -12.80 15.25 11.10
C ASN A 464 -13.00 14.91 9.61
N ILE A 465 -12.93 13.63 9.24
CA ILE A 465 -13.13 13.17 7.86
C ILE A 465 -14.58 13.41 7.44
N LEU A 466 -15.54 12.95 8.26
CA LEU A 466 -16.97 13.06 7.95
C LEU A 466 -17.40 14.52 7.82
N MET A 467 -17.03 15.38 8.77
CA MET A 467 -17.44 16.79 8.75
C MET A 467 -16.79 17.57 7.61
N ALA A 468 -15.53 17.26 7.26
CA ALA A 468 -14.88 17.84 6.08
C ALA A 468 -15.68 17.50 4.80
N MET A 469 -16.13 16.26 4.66
CA MET A 469 -16.98 15.84 3.54
C MET A 469 -18.32 16.56 3.53
N CYS A 470 -19.03 16.60 4.67
CA CYS A 470 -20.33 17.29 4.79
C CYS A 470 -20.22 18.76 4.35
N HIS A 471 -19.22 19.49 4.88
CA HIS A 471 -19.01 20.90 4.55
C HIS A 471 -18.65 21.13 3.09
N LYS A 472 -17.98 20.15 2.46
CA LYS A 472 -17.62 20.21 1.03
C LYS A 472 -18.86 20.01 0.15
N VAL A 473 -19.67 18.98 0.43
CA VAL A 473 -20.86 18.66 -0.39
C VAL A 473 -22.01 19.65 -0.18
N GLU A 474 -22.00 20.41 0.93
CA GLU A 474 -22.86 21.58 1.17
C GLU A 474 -22.66 22.73 0.17
N LYS A 475 -21.57 22.69 -0.61
CA LYS A 475 -21.21 23.72 -1.58
C LYS A 475 -21.13 23.14 -3.01
N PRO A 476 -22.26 22.75 -3.62
CA PRO A 476 -22.28 22.18 -4.97
C PRO A 476 -21.58 23.06 -6.02
N MET A 477 -21.69 24.39 -5.87
CA MET A 477 -21.11 25.36 -6.80
C MET A 477 -19.59 25.50 -6.70
N ALA A 478 -18.94 24.88 -5.71
CA ALA A 478 -17.48 24.81 -5.64
C ALA A 478 -16.90 23.72 -6.56
N TYR A 479 -17.73 22.85 -7.12
CA TYR A 479 -17.33 21.81 -8.04
C TYR A 479 -17.33 22.32 -9.48
N ASP A 480 -16.36 21.86 -10.25
CA ASP A 480 -16.29 22.11 -11.70
C ASP A 480 -17.33 21.29 -12.49
N ASP A 481 -17.80 20.18 -11.92
CA ASP A 481 -18.80 19.29 -12.52
C ASP A 481 -19.76 18.76 -11.43
N LEU A 482 -21.06 19.00 -11.60
CA LEU A 482 -22.09 18.53 -10.69
C LEU A 482 -22.17 17.00 -10.59
N ARG A 483 -21.68 16.28 -11.60
CA ARG A 483 -21.56 14.81 -11.55
C ARG A 483 -20.52 14.37 -10.51
N LYS A 484 -19.44 15.14 -10.33
CA LYS A 484 -18.47 14.91 -9.26
C LYS A 484 -19.06 15.25 -7.90
N TRP A 485 -19.80 16.36 -7.80
CA TRP A 485 -20.52 16.71 -6.59
C TRP A 485 -21.49 15.60 -6.16
N HIS A 486 -22.28 15.07 -7.09
CA HIS A 486 -23.18 13.96 -6.82
C HIS A 486 -22.48 12.73 -6.27
N ARG A 487 -21.34 12.35 -6.87
CA ARG A 487 -20.53 11.23 -6.39
C ARG A 487 -20.02 11.48 -4.97
N ASP A 488 -19.46 12.66 -4.71
CA ASP A 488 -18.95 13.02 -3.37
C ASP A 488 -20.09 13.07 -2.34
N LEU A 489 -21.29 13.51 -2.72
CA LEU A 489 -22.49 13.47 -1.89
C LEU A 489 -22.90 12.02 -1.56
N GLU A 490 -22.86 11.10 -2.52
CA GLU A 490 -23.17 9.68 -2.27
C GLU A 490 -22.17 9.03 -1.30
N ILE A 491 -20.87 9.33 -1.46
CA ILE A 491 -19.81 8.86 -0.55
C ILE A 491 -19.99 9.49 0.85
N CYS A 492 -20.36 10.77 0.92
CA CYS A 492 -20.67 11.44 2.18
C CYS A 492 -21.86 10.79 2.89
N CYS A 493 -22.93 10.49 2.16
CA CYS A 493 -24.11 9.82 2.70
C CYS A 493 -23.80 8.40 3.20
N SER A 494 -22.95 7.65 2.48
CA SER A 494 -22.45 6.35 2.91
C SER A 494 -21.81 6.38 4.30
N LEU A 495 -20.84 7.28 4.53
CA LEU A 495 -20.17 7.43 5.83
C LEU A 495 -21.06 8.07 6.89
N LEU A 496 -21.92 9.01 6.50
CA LEU A 496 -22.87 9.64 7.43
C LEU A 496 -23.87 8.62 7.96
N LYS A 497 -24.44 7.77 7.10
CA LYS A 497 -25.32 6.67 7.50
C LYS A 497 -24.64 5.79 8.54
N LYS A 498 -23.41 5.32 8.26
CA LYS A 498 -22.63 4.52 9.21
C LYS A 498 -22.45 5.27 10.54
N SER A 499 -21.95 6.51 10.51
CA SER A 499 -21.68 7.28 11.72
C SER A 499 -22.95 7.54 12.55
N THR A 500 -24.09 7.78 11.90
CA THR A 500 -25.37 7.97 12.60
C THR A 500 -25.92 6.67 13.21
N ASN A 501 -25.63 5.52 12.60
CA ASN A 501 -26.01 4.22 13.18
C ASN A 501 -25.07 3.82 14.32
N ASP A 502 -23.76 4.06 14.20
CA ASP A 502 -22.78 3.77 15.25
C ASP A 502 -22.94 4.70 16.48
N GLU A 503 -23.33 5.97 16.28
CA GLU A 503 -23.41 6.98 17.35
C GLU A 503 -24.78 7.70 17.41
N PRO A 504 -25.91 7.00 17.66
CA PRO A 504 -27.25 7.59 17.57
C PRO A 504 -27.46 8.80 18.47
N LYS A 505 -26.93 8.75 19.71
CA LYS A 505 -27.04 9.83 20.69
C LYS A 505 -26.41 11.14 20.19
N ARG A 506 -25.32 11.04 19.42
CA ARG A 506 -24.57 12.19 18.90
C ARG A 506 -25.32 12.93 17.81
N PHE A 507 -26.17 12.22 17.06
CA PHE A 507 -27.05 12.80 16.05
C PHE A 507 -28.46 13.06 16.59
N HIS A 508 -28.62 13.10 17.92
CA HIS A 508 -29.90 13.32 18.60
C HIS A 508 -31.01 12.38 18.12
N ARG A 509 -30.65 11.17 17.68
CA ARG A 509 -31.58 10.20 17.09
C ARG A 509 -32.21 9.32 18.15
N THR A 510 -33.53 9.22 18.10
CA THR A 510 -34.31 8.19 18.83
C THR A 510 -35.09 7.39 17.78
N GLY A 511 -34.80 6.09 17.61
CA GLY A 511 -35.52 5.28 16.61
C GLY A 511 -34.71 4.15 15.96
N LYS A 512 -35.21 3.66 14.82
CA LYS A 512 -34.63 2.56 14.03
C LYS A 512 -33.38 2.99 13.27
N GLU A 513 -32.47 2.03 13.04
CA GLU A 513 -31.28 2.24 12.22
C GLU A 513 -31.63 2.80 10.84
N ILE A 514 -30.76 3.67 10.32
CA ILE A 514 -30.93 4.26 9.00
C ILE A 514 -30.48 3.24 7.95
N GLY A 515 -31.42 2.81 7.11
CA GLY A 515 -31.16 1.99 5.93
C GLY A 515 -30.64 2.81 4.73
N MET A 516 -30.81 2.26 3.52
CA MET A 516 -30.50 2.95 2.25
C MET A 516 -31.76 3.46 1.52
N GLU A 517 -32.92 3.14 2.07
CA GLU A 517 -34.23 3.49 1.51
C GLU A 517 -34.82 4.71 2.20
N LEU A 518 -35.71 5.40 1.50
CA LEU A 518 -36.44 6.52 2.07
C LEU A 518 -37.39 6.03 3.16
N ASP A 519 -37.11 6.41 4.39
CA ASP A 519 -38.07 6.34 5.49
C ASP A 519 -39.05 7.52 5.38
N LYS A 520 -40.31 7.22 5.03
CA LYS A 520 -41.37 8.23 4.83
C LYS A 520 -41.96 8.73 6.14
N ASP A 521 -41.90 7.93 7.20
CA ASP A 521 -42.55 8.20 8.47
C ASP A 521 -41.62 8.93 9.45
N ARG A 522 -40.38 9.16 9.03
CA ARG A 522 -39.35 9.82 9.83
C ARG A 522 -39.63 11.31 10.03
N THR A 523 -39.58 11.74 11.29
CA THR A 523 -39.94 13.11 11.72
C THR A 523 -38.75 14.00 12.09
N ASP A 524 -37.51 13.52 11.94
CA ASP A 524 -36.31 14.33 12.22
C ASP A 524 -36.29 15.60 11.35
N ARG A 525 -36.32 16.78 11.97
CA ARG A 525 -36.32 18.10 11.32
C ARG A 525 -35.32 18.20 10.15
N ASP A 526 -34.05 17.86 10.42
CA ASP A 526 -32.99 18.00 9.42
C ASP A 526 -33.24 17.07 8.22
N TYR A 527 -33.65 15.83 8.48
CA TYR A 527 -34.00 14.87 7.44
C TYR A 527 -35.18 15.35 6.57
N LEU A 528 -36.23 15.90 7.20
CA LEU A 528 -37.40 16.44 6.51
C LEU A 528 -37.03 17.64 5.62
N PHE A 529 -36.22 18.57 6.10
CA PHE A 529 -35.69 19.66 5.25
C PHE A 529 -34.88 19.13 4.07
N GLY A 530 -34.10 18.06 4.27
CA GLY A 530 -33.43 17.35 3.18
C GLY A 530 -34.40 16.84 2.11
N ARG A 531 -35.51 16.20 2.53
CA ARG A 531 -36.56 15.71 1.61
C ARG A 531 -37.20 16.85 0.83
N LEU A 532 -37.53 17.96 1.47
CA LEU A 532 -38.07 19.16 0.81
C LEU A 532 -37.13 19.68 -0.28
N LEU A 533 -35.83 19.80 0.04
CA LEU A 533 -34.83 20.27 -0.92
C LEU A 533 -34.72 19.35 -2.15
N ALA A 534 -34.81 18.03 -1.94
CA ALA A 534 -34.76 17.05 -3.03
C ALA A 534 -36.01 17.08 -3.91
N LEU A 535 -37.19 17.30 -3.33
CA LEU A 535 -38.43 17.48 -4.09
C LEU A 535 -38.33 18.72 -4.98
N ALA A 536 -37.87 19.84 -4.43
CA ALA A 536 -37.67 21.09 -5.17
C ALA A 536 -36.66 20.93 -6.33
N ASP A 537 -35.51 20.31 -6.05
CA ASP A 537 -34.48 20.02 -7.05
C ASP A 537 -35.00 19.12 -8.18
N ASN A 538 -35.68 18.03 -7.83
CA ASN A 538 -36.24 17.11 -8.81
C ASN A 538 -37.30 17.78 -9.70
N PHE A 539 -38.22 18.54 -9.10
CA PHE A 539 -39.28 19.24 -9.81
C PHE A 539 -38.73 20.27 -10.79
N GLU A 540 -37.85 21.16 -10.34
CA GLU A 540 -37.24 22.16 -11.21
C GLU A 540 -36.42 21.51 -12.32
N GLY A 541 -35.60 20.51 -11.98
CA GLY A 541 -34.81 19.77 -12.95
C GLY A 541 -35.65 19.03 -13.99
N TYR A 542 -36.86 18.56 -13.64
CA TYR A 542 -37.82 18.02 -14.59
C TYR A 542 -38.33 19.09 -15.56
N VAL A 543 -38.77 20.24 -15.04
CA VAL A 543 -39.32 21.33 -15.88
C VAL A 543 -38.26 21.89 -16.83
N LEU A 544 -37.02 22.11 -16.35
CA LEU A 544 -35.91 22.60 -17.17
C LEU A 544 -35.57 21.64 -18.32
N ARG A 545 -35.52 20.32 -18.06
CA ARG A 545 -35.29 19.33 -19.11
C ARG A 545 -36.40 19.32 -20.15
N LYS A 546 -37.65 19.47 -19.72
CA LYS A 546 -38.81 19.54 -20.62
C LYS A 546 -38.75 20.78 -21.52
N GLN A 547 -38.34 21.92 -20.98
CA GLN A 547 -38.21 23.18 -21.73
C GLN A 547 -37.03 23.16 -22.73
N ASN A 548 -35.93 22.50 -22.38
CA ASN A 548 -34.68 22.50 -23.17
C ASN A 548 -34.46 21.22 -24.00
N GLY A 549 -35.53 20.58 -24.48
CA GLY A 549 -35.41 19.42 -25.37
C GLY A 549 -34.65 18.23 -24.78
N GLY A 550 -34.77 18.01 -23.47
CA GLY A 550 -34.13 16.90 -22.74
C GLY A 550 -32.77 17.23 -22.11
N LYS A 551 -32.22 18.44 -22.31
CA LYS A 551 -30.95 18.85 -21.72
C LYS A 551 -31.16 19.71 -20.47
N ALA A 552 -30.37 19.47 -19.42
CA ALA A 552 -30.29 20.36 -18.26
C ALA A 552 -28.95 21.10 -18.32
N ASP A 553 -28.95 22.34 -18.83
CA ASP A 553 -27.72 23.13 -19.00
C ASP A 553 -27.34 23.94 -17.75
N ARG A 554 -28.16 23.92 -16.69
CA ARG A 554 -27.89 24.68 -15.46
C ARG A 554 -28.34 23.96 -14.20
N ALA A 555 -27.72 24.32 -13.08
CA ALA A 555 -28.14 23.93 -11.74
C ALA A 555 -29.52 24.51 -11.38
N THR A 556 -30.28 23.77 -10.58
CA THR A 556 -31.56 24.20 -10.01
C THR A 556 -31.33 25.25 -8.92
N ASN A 557 -32.36 26.05 -8.62
CA ASN A 557 -32.35 26.97 -7.49
C ASN A 557 -32.12 26.23 -6.15
N ALA A 558 -32.65 25.01 -6.00
CA ALA A 558 -32.41 24.17 -4.84
C ALA A 558 -30.89 23.89 -4.65
N VAL A 559 -30.20 23.44 -5.71
CA VAL A 559 -28.76 23.16 -5.66
C VAL A 559 -27.93 24.43 -5.51
N ASN A 560 -28.30 25.53 -6.20
CA ASN A 560 -27.61 26.82 -6.08
C ASN A 560 -27.69 27.40 -4.67
N LEU A 561 -28.82 27.23 -3.99
CA LEU A 561 -29.06 27.76 -2.65
C LEU A 561 -28.73 26.76 -1.54
N MET A 562 -28.18 25.59 -1.85
CA MET A 562 -27.98 24.51 -0.88
C MET A 562 -27.17 24.93 0.36
N GLY A 563 -26.11 25.74 0.19
CA GLY A 563 -25.33 26.25 1.34
C GLY A 563 -26.12 27.23 2.22
N ASN A 564 -26.95 28.08 1.60
CA ASN A 564 -27.86 28.98 2.34
C ASN A 564 -28.96 28.17 3.04
N PHE A 565 -29.45 27.12 2.39
CA PHE A 565 -30.48 26.23 2.92
C PHE A 565 -30.00 25.48 4.15
N ALA A 566 -28.76 24.97 4.14
CA ALA A 566 -28.13 24.38 5.32
C ALA A 566 -28.03 25.39 6.48
N SER A 567 -27.72 26.66 6.19
CA SER A 567 -27.54 27.69 7.22
C SER A 567 -28.87 28.27 7.76
N LYS A 568 -29.86 28.45 6.89
CA LYS A 568 -31.14 29.14 7.15
C LYS A 568 -32.30 28.39 6.46
N PRO A 569 -32.70 27.20 6.96
CA PRO A 569 -33.56 26.29 6.22
C PRO A 569 -34.95 26.85 5.89
N ALA A 570 -35.71 27.31 6.89
CA ALA A 570 -37.07 27.83 6.68
C ALA A 570 -37.10 29.04 5.73
N THR A 571 -36.26 30.05 5.97
CA THR A 571 -36.19 31.25 5.11
C THR A 571 -35.73 30.93 3.69
N THR A 572 -34.76 30.02 3.54
CA THR A 572 -34.30 29.63 2.21
C THR A 572 -35.32 28.76 1.48
N TRP A 573 -36.10 27.94 2.21
CA TRP A 573 -37.21 27.18 1.63
C TRP A 573 -38.28 28.10 1.04
N GLU A 574 -38.67 29.16 1.75
CA GLU A 574 -39.61 30.17 1.25
C GLU A 574 -39.09 30.86 -0.03
N GLU A 575 -37.79 31.16 -0.08
CA GLU A 575 -37.14 31.72 -1.27
C GLU A 575 -37.17 30.74 -2.44
N ILE A 576 -36.83 29.46 -2.20
CA ILE A 576 -36.90 28.40 -3.21
C ILE A 576 -38.34 28.28 -3.72
N TRP A 577 -39.32 28.20 -2.83
CA TRP A 577 -40.74 28.10 -3.18
C TRP A 577 -41.20 29.24 -4.08
N ARG A 578 -40.85 30.50 -3.73
CA ARG A 578 -41.17 31.68 -4.54
C ARG A 578 -40.58 31.60 -5.94
N ARG A 579 -39.37 31.07 -6.09
CA ARG A 579 -38.73 30.85 -7.39
C ARG A 579 -39.32 29.68 -8.16
N LEU A 580 -39.92 28.71 -7.47
CA LEU A 580 -40.63 27.59 -8.09
C LEU A 580 -42.02 27.95 -8.57
N THR A 581 -42.68 28.97 -8.00
CA THR A 581 -44.04 29.38 -8.37
C THR A 581 -44.30 29.50 -9.89
N PRO A 582 -43.44 30.14 -10.70
CA PRO A 582 -43.64 30.21 -12.15
C PRO A 582 -43.59 28.83 -12.82
N TYR A 583 -42.71 27.94 -12.36
CA TYR A 583 -42.60 26.58 -12.87
C TYR A 583 -43.81 25.71 -12.47
N ILE A 584 -44.31 25.88 -11.24
CA ILE A 584 -45.54 25.23 -10.75
C ILE A 584 -46.72 25.61 -11.64
N GLN A 585 -46.89 26.91 -11.92
CA GLN A 585 -47.95 27.41 -12.82
C GLN A 585 -47.81 26.85 -14.23
N SER A 586 -46.58 26.74 -14.76
CA SER A 586 -46.33 26.17 -16.09
C SER A 586 -46.69 24.68 -16.22
N GLN A 587 -46.80 23.96 -15.10
CA GLN A 587 -47.16 22.54 -15.05
C GLN A 587 -48.59 22.34 -14.50
N ASN A 588 -49.53 23.22 -14.87
CA ASN A 588 -50.93 23.16 -14.44
C ASN A 588 -51.08 23.05 -12.91
N GLY A 589 -50.27 23.82 -12.17
CA GLY A 589 -50.28 23.80 -10.71
C GLY A 589 -49.50 22.64 -10.08
N ALA A 590 -48.92 21.72 -10.85
CA ALA A 590 -48.07 20.63 -10.35
C ALA A 590 -48.60 19.91 -9.08
N PRO A 591 -49.85 19.38 -9.09
CA PRO A 591 -50.51 18.85 -7.88
C PRO A 591 -49.72 17.71 -7.23
N TRP A 592 -49.08 16.86 -8.02
CA TRP A 592 -48.23 15.77 -7.51
C TRP A 592 -47.01 16.29 -6.73
N PHE A 593 -46.43 17.42 -7.12
CA PHE A 593 -45.28 18.01 -6.43
C PHE A 593 -45.72 18.64 -5.11
N GLN A 594 -46.83 19.41 -5.15
CA GLN A 594 -47.40 20.03 -3.96
C GLN A 594 -47.81 18.97 -2.93
N GLN A 595 -48.47 17.88 -3.36
CA GLN A 595 -48.86 16.80 -2.45
C GLN A 595 -47.65 16.15 -1.75
N ASN A 596 -46.57 15.87 -2.50
CA ASN A 596 -45.35 15.33 -1.87
C ASN A 596 -44.73 16.31 -0.87
N VAL A 597 -44.83 17.62 -1.12
CA VAL A 597 -44.37 18.64 -0.18
C VAL A 597 -45.27 18.66 1.06
N ASP A 598 -46.58 18.63 0.89
CA ASP A 598 -47.56 18.60 1.98
C ASP A 598 -47.36 17.36 2.87
N ASP A 599 -47.12 16.19 2.28
CA ASP A 599 -46.83 14.95 3.00
C ASP A 599 -45.57 15.07 3.87
N VAL A 600 -44.53 15.76 3.39
CA VAL A 600 -43.31 16.02 4.17
C VAL A 600 -43.56 17.09 5.23
N MET A 601 -44.28 18.15 4.89
CA MET A 601 -44.61 19.24 5.81
C MET A 601 -45.45 18.76 7.00
N ALA A 602 -46.35 17.80 6.79
CA ALA A 602 -47.19 17.20 7.82
C ALA A 602 -46.42 16.42 8.90
N LEU A 603 -45.15 16.06 8.64
CA LEU A 603 -44.31 15.29 9.56
C LEU A 603 -43.51 16.16 10.53
N PHE A 604 -43.42 17.47 10.30
CA PHE A 604 -42.69 18.37 11.20
C PHE A 604 -43.39 18.43 12.55
N GLN A 605 -42.60 18.28 13.61
CA GLN A 605 -43.10 18.47 14.97
C GLN A 605 -43.30 19.97 15.27
N PRO A 606 -44.20 20.33 16.20
CA PRO A 606 -44.47 21.72 16.54
C PRO A 606 -43.19 22.50 16.89
N GLY A 607 -42.92 23.60 16.17
CA GLY A 607 -41.79 24.48 16.40
C GLY A 607 -40.46 24.07 15.76
N ASP A 608 -40.36 22.86 15.18
CA ASP A 608 -39.13 22.41 14.53
C ASP A 608 -38.88 23.14 13.21
N TYR A 609 -39.93 23.40 12.44
CA TYR A 609 -39.82 24.08 11.15
C TYR A 609 -39.29 25.51 11.31
N GLU A 610 -39.80 26.27 12.30
CA GLU A 610 -39.47 27.68 12.54
C GLU A 610 -38.12 27.87 13.26
N LYS A 611 -37.51 26.78 13.75
CA LYS A 611 -36.26 26.82 14.49
C LYS A 611 -35.14 27.40 13.63
N LYS A 612 -34.52 28.49 14.10
CA LYS A 612 -33.48 29.24 13.38
C LYS A 612 -32.09 28.58 13.39
N THR A 613 -31.96 27.39 13.97
CA THR A 613 -30.67 26.68 14.01
C THR A 613 -30.30 26.14 12.62
N PRO A 614 -29.02 26.18 12.23
CA PRO A 614 -28.54 25.51 11.03
C PRO A 614 -28.93 24.02 11.02
N LEU A 615 -29.04 23.45 9.82
CA LEU A 615 -29.24 22.02 9.63
C LEU A 615 -27.97 21.27 10.04
N GLY A 616 -28.13 20.18 10.80
CA GLY A 616 -27.09 19.18 10.96
C GLY A 616 -26.99 18.27 9.73
N PRO A 617 -25.90 17.49 9.59
CA PRO A 617 -25.61 16.72 8.38
C PRO A 617 -26.71 15.75 7.93
N LEU A 618 -27.61 15.33 8.82
CA LEU A 618 -28.70 14.40 8.53
C LEU A 618 -29.59 14.86 7.36
N TYR A 619 -29.66 16.17 7.07
CA TYR A 619 -30.39 16.67 5.91
C TYR A 619 -29.83 16.17 4.57
N LEU A 620 -28.52 15.88 4.49
CA LEU A 620 -27.90 15.30 3.30
C LEU A 620 -28.44 13.89 3.02
N LEU A 621 -28.67 13.09 4.08
CA LEU A 621 -29.31 11.77 3.95
C LEU A 621 -30.76 11.90 3.48
N GLY A 622 -31.53 12.82 4.05
CA GLY A 622 -32.92 13.07 3.63
C GLY A 622 -33.00 13.49 2.16
N TYR A 623 -32.09 14.39 1.74
CA TYR A 623 -31.97 14.81 0.35
C TYR A 623 -31.62 13.65 -0.58
N SER A 624 -30.61 12.85 -0.22
CA SER A 624 -30.17 11.70 -1.02
C SER A 624 -31.27 10.62 -1.14
N HIS A 625 -31.89 10.21 -0.03
CA HIS A 625 -32.96 9.22 -0.03
C HIS A 625 -34.15 9.64 -0.91
N GLN A 626 -34.65 10.86 -0.72
CA GLN A 626 -35.81 11.34 -1.48
C GLN A 626 -35.49 11.46 -2.97
N ARG A 627 -34.31 11.97 -3.33
CA ARG A 627 -33.89 12.05 -4.73
C ARG A 627 -33.82 10.67 -5.40
N ARG A 628 -33.29 9.67 -4.70
CA ARG A 628 -33.17 8.30 -5.21
C ARG A 628 -34.52 7.63 -5.39
N GLU A 629 -35.45 7.83 -4.45
CA GLU A 629 -36.82 7.33 -4.59
C GLU A 629 -37.47 7.88 -5.87
N LEU A 630 -37.38 9.18 -6.08
CA LEU A 630 -37.94 9.84 -7.28
C LEU A 630 -37.31 9.31 -8.57
N LEU A 631 -35.99 9.11 -8.60
CA LEU A 631 -35.29 8.53 -9.75
C LEU A 631 -35.73 7.08 -10.02
N THR A 632 -35.90 6.28 -8.96
CA THR A 632 -36.34 4.88 -9.07
C THR A 632 -37.77 4.80 -9.60
N ASN A 633 -38.67 5.64 -9.10
CA ASN A 633 -40.05 5.72 -9.57
C ASN A 633 -40.12 6.16 -11.03
N ALA A 634 -39.30 7.13 -11.44
CA ALA A 634 -39.22 7.58 -12.84
C ALA A 634 -38.69 6.48 -13.77
N ARG A 635 -37.69 5.70 -13.36
CA ARG A 635 -37.18 4.55 -14.13
C ARG A 635 -38.26 3.48 -14.33
N LYS A 636 -38.94 3.08 -13.24
CA LYS A 636 -40.05 2.12 -13.29
C LYS A 636 -41.18 2.59 -14.22
N ALA A 637 -41.58 3.86 -14.13
CA ALA A 637 -42.63 4.41 -15.00
C ALA A 637 -42.24 4.33 -16.48
N LYS A 638 -40.96 4.56 -16.81
CA LYS A 638 -40.45 4.46 -18.20
C LYS A 638 -40.41 3.02 -18.70
N GLU A 639 -39.99 2.07 -17.87
CA GLU A 639 -39.98 0.63 -18.19
C GLU A 639 -41.39 0.10 -18.44
N THR A 640 -42.36 0.50 -17.61
CA THR A 640 -43.78 0.14 -17.82
C THR A 640 -44.33 0.72 -19.13
N ALA A 641 -44.01 1.97 -19.46
CA ALA A 641 -44.44 2.59 -20.72
C ALA A 641 -43.84 1.88 -21.96
N MET A 642 -42.54 1.55 -21.93
CA MET A 642 -41.88 0.81 -23.02
C MET A 642 -42.42 -0.62 -23.17
N SER A 643 -42.76 -1.28 -22.07
CA SER A 643 -43.35 -2.63 -22.09
C SER A 643 -44.77 -2.63 -22.67
N GLN A 644 -45.52 -1.54 -22.48
CA GLN A 644 -46.84 -1.36 -23.08
C GLN A 644 -46.77 -0.99 -24.58
N GLU A 645 -45.73 -0.26 -25.02
CA GLU A 645 -45.49 0.05 -26.43
C GLU A 645 -44.95 -1.13 -27.24
N THR A 646 -44.29 -2.11 -26.61
CA THR A 646 -43.79 -3.34 -27.28
C THR A 646 -44.78 -4.49 -27.27
N ALA A 647 -45.87 -4.38 -26.49
CA ALA A 647 -46.96 -5.36 -26.43
C ALA A 647 -48.16 -5.00 -27.34
N ASN A 648 -48.17 -3.79 -27.91
CA ASN A 648 -49.08 -3.34 -28.98
C ASN A 648 -48.34 -3.35 -30.32
#